data_AF-A0A962GG25-F1
#
_entry.id   AF-A0A962GG25-F1
#
_cell.length_a   1.000
_cell.length_b   1.000
_cell.length_c   1.000
_cell.angle_alpha   90.00
_cell.angle_beta   90.00
_cell.angle_gamma   90.00
#
_symmetry.space_group_name_H-M   'P 1'
#
loop_
_entity.id
_entity.type
_entity.pdbx_description
1 polymer ?
#
loop_
_entity_poly.entity_id
_entity_poly.type
_entity_poly.pdbx_seq_one_letter_code
_entity_poly.pdbx_strand_id
1 'polypeptide(L)'
;MMTIQRKAPSFPQDNSIPAPYAQLFKAFQTHKILWCSWKSNEHLIEGLLGKTDIDIIFEEHERRRVIEIMRLCGFVIFQAPDHRCYPGIIDAICADCESGRILHAHSHFLLAGGEKYLKNQMLPWNAFILEGRAVSELAPDIYTSSPDVEAVLLLVRESLKIRWRDWRRLRDDEMWGSKGFKAELAWLRERAAVDDVRKSAEKLLNAEIAEFVCELFTQKPTLERFLRLKQCVRAFSSEHGWNRMSPVMALFTVWFREVMYIIIRITEKMRLPSPFIRRRVLPGCGMIVACIGPDGSGKSTVTKTLQAQWQDKIDVVRVYFGTGDGATFFLQRLLKLFIRAGLKTKELLKPQHKNFATEVKTVDASSTRPSYTASPVKLAEAVVGVLAKKQLMRRICRLRHKGILVICDRWPQNQIPEINDGPLLARFKDSNRWLYRHLAHWEEKQFFQICSMQAPDILVRLNPSVDIAVGRKEENKKIVALIAQKIDAFKKLDFWDAGEVHDIDADDQLNEVLYQTREIIWGHLQKRPISRPDFYECFGLPGSGKTTVCKDIYTRAVLGGVTDIFEARPFTFFQKAQLTVYSLFSDFVVYFLLAKLCFDMNIRDREALNYLFRLPVQKLRLKNAVNEKRYLIEQLFLQNIWSAFICAKITEVKPATLSPLIQYFYRDLDGAFLYFDTTPEIVSARIAKRIDGTSRFDGMDARDIEERFRGCGAGSLMDDIATAALFAGLDVYVVDASGSVHLILEKVLDLIVPISAIEVADTGQSA
;
A
#
# COMPACT_ATOMS: atom_id res chain seq x y z
N MET A 1 20.58 -51.10 10.58
CA MET A 1 19.26 -50.52 10.93
C MET A 1 19.34 -49.96 12.35
N MET A 2 19.67 -48.68 12.47
CA MET A 2 19.37 -47.88 13.67
C MET A 2 18.71 -46.62 13.13
N THR A 3 17.38 -46.61 13.17
CA THR A 3 16.56 -45.47 12.77
C THR A 3 16.79 -44.39 13.81
N ILE A 4 17.71 -43.46 13.51
CA ILE A 4 17.85 -42.25 14.33
C ILE A 4 16.62 -41.39 14.03
N GLN A 5 15.53 -41.62 14.77
CA GLN A 5 14.44 -40.64 14.90
C GLN A 5 15.02 -39.42 15.62
N ARG A 6 15.59 -38.48 14.87
CA ARG A 6 15.85 -37.14 15.40
C ARG A 6 14.50 -36.44 15.52
N LYS A 7 14.09 -36.22 16.77
CA LYS A 7 12.93 -35.39 17.16
C LYS A 7 12.99 -34.08 16.37
N ALA A 8 11.95 -33.81 15.57
CA ALA A 8 11.71 -32.50 14.99
C ALA A 8 11.71 -31.43 16.09
N PRO A 9 12.10 -30.17 15.80
CA PRO A 9 11.97 -29.09 16.77
C PRO A 9 10.49 -28.99 17.18
N SER A 10 10.19 -29.38 18.42
CA SER A 10 8.87 -29.20 19.01
C SER A 10 8.57 -27.71 19.08
N PHE A 11 7.33 -27.31 18.76
CA PHE A 11 6.86 -25.94 19.04
C PHE A 11 7.21 -25.59 20.49
N PRO A 12 7.88 -24.46 20.78
CA PRO A 12 8.28 -24.13 22.14
C PRO A 12 7.02 -24.06 23.02
N GLN A 13 6.99 -24.81 24.13
CA GLN A 13 5.84 -24.85 25.05
C GLN A 13 5.48 -23.47 25.62
N ASP A 14 6.43 -22.51 25.60
CA ASP A 14 6.26 -21.14 26.09
C ASP A 14 5.89 -20.08 25.02
N ASN A 15 5.82 -20.44 23.73
CA ASN A 15 5.50 -19.48 22.67
C ASN A 15 4.27 -19.92 21.88
N SER A 16 3.10 -19.42 22.26
CA SER A 16 1.87 -19.56 21.48
C SER A 16 1.94 -18.73 20.20
N ILE A 17 1.28 -19.20 19.13
CA ILE A 17 1.00 -18.40 17.93
C ILE A 17 0.25 -17.13 18.38
N PRO A 18 0.66 -15.92 17.95
CA PRO A 18 -0.05 -14.69 18.29
C PRO A 18 -1.54 -14.78 17.95
N ALA A 19 -2.38 -14.24 18.81
CA ALA A 19 -3.84 -14.35 18.69
C ALA A 19 -4.38 -13.98 17.29
N PRO A 20 -3.92 -12.90 16.62
CA PRO A 20 -4.40 -12.56 15.28
C PRO A 20 -4.11 -13.64 14.22
N TYR A 21 -2.93 -14.28 14.27
CA TYR A 21 -2.63 -15.39 13.35
C TYR A 21 -3.45 -16.63 13.66
N ALA A 22 -3.62 -16.97 14.94
CA ALA A 22 -4.45 -18.11 15.34
C ALA A 22 -5.90 -17.93 14.88
N GLN A 23 -6.46 -16.73 15.04
CA GLN A 23 -7.79 -16.38 14.54
C GLN A 23 -7.86 -16.47 13.00
N LEU A 24 -6.85 -15.94 12.31
CA LEU A 24 -6.80 -15.96 10.84
C LEU A 24 -6.81 -17.38 10.26
N PHE A 25 -5.95 -18.27 10.76
CA PHE A 25 -5.87 -19.64 10.25
C PHE A 25 -7.15 -20.43 10.54
N LYS A 26 -7.73 -20.24 11.73
CA LYS A 26 -9.03 -20.82 12.08
C LYS A 26 -10.15 -20.30 11.18
N ALA A 27 -10.14 -19.01 10.83
CA ALA A 27 -11.12 -18.43 9.93
C ALA A 27 -11.00 -19.00 8.51
N PHE A 28 -9.79 -19.16 7.97
CA PHE A 28 -9.59 -19.82 6.68
C PHE A 28 -10.15 -21.24 6.66
N GLN A 29 -9.94 -22.02 7.72
CA GLN A 29 -10.49 -23.36 7.84
C GLN A 29 -12.02 -23.35 7.91
N THR A 30 -12.60 -22.45 8.72
CA THR A 30 -14.05 -22.30 8.90
C THR A 30 -14.74 -21.93 7.58
N HIS A 31 -14.15 -21.02 6.81
CA HIS A 31 -14.68 -20.56 5.53
C HIS A 31 -14.22 -21.41 4.33
N LYS A 32 -13.52 -22.53 4.57
CA LYS A 32 -13.02 -23.47 3.56
C LYS A 32 -12.13 -22.82 2.49
N ILE A 33 -11.32 -21.84 2.89
CA ILE A 33 -10.31 -21.22 2.03
C ILE A 33 -9.11 -22.16 1.94
N LEU A 34 -8.71 -22.53 0.73
CA LEU A 34 -7.46 -23.28 0.52
C LEU A 34 -6.28 -22.31 0.67
N TRP A 35 -5.37 -22.63 1.58
CA TRP A 35 -4.17 -21.86 1.84
C TRP A 35 -3.03 -22.78 2.29
N CYS A 36 -1.80 -22.36 2.08
CA CYS A 36 -0.63 -22.94 2.76
C CYS A 36 0.53 -21.94 2.81
N SER A 37 1.48 -22.17 3.72
CA SER A 37 2.78 -21.51 3.62
C SER A 37 3.61 -22.15 2.52
N TRP A 38 3.89 -21.40 1.46
CA TRP A 38 4.32 -21.99 0.20
C TRP A 38 5.84 -22.10 0.04
N LYS A 39 6.62 -21.48 0.95
CA LYS A 39 8.09 -21.46 0.85
C LYS A 39 8.77 -21.17 2.19
N SER A 40 10.04 -21.53 2.26
CA SER A 40 10.93 -21.26 3.39
C SER A 40 10.39 -21.85 4.68
N ASN A 41 9.77 -23.03 4.57
CA ASN A 41 9.12 -23.72 5.69
C ASN A 41 10.11 -24.22 6.74
N GLU A 42 11.41 -24.30 6.41
CA GLU A 42 12.49 -24.52 7.38
C GLU A 42 12.52 -23.44 8.49
N HIS A 43 12.08 -22.21 8.20
CA HIS A 43 11.97 -21.11 9.16
C HIS A 43 10.52 -20.78 9.57
N LEU A 44 9.56 -21.69 9.32
CA LEU A 44 8.13 -21.45 9.54
C LEU A 44 7.80 -21.02 10.98
N ILE A 45 8.50 -21.59 11.98
CA ILE A 45 8.31 -21.23 13.40
C ILE A 45 8.51 -19.72 13.62
N GLU A 46 9.53 -19.11 13.00
CA GLU A 46 9.78 -17.68 13.16
C GLU A 46 8.67 -16.82 12.56
N GLY A 47 8.09 -17.27 11.44
CA GLY A 47 6.94 -16.62 10.80
C GLY A 47 5.69 -16.74 11.66
N LEU A 48 5.39 -17.93 12.18
CA LEU A 48 4.25 -18.19 13.06
C LEU A 48 4.34 -17.41 14.39
N LEU A 49 5.54 -17.13 14.89
CA LEU A 49 5.77 -16.32 16.09
C LEU A 49 5.82 -14.80 15.81
N GLY A 50 5.59 -14.38 14.56
CA GLY A 50 5.61 -12.97 14.16
C GLY A 50 6.98 -12.31 14.20
N LYS A 51 8.07 -13.10 14.17
CA LYS A 51 9.45 -12.57 14.09
C LYS A 51 9.82 -12.22 12.65
N THR A 52 9.30 -12.99 11.70
CA THR A 52 9.46 -12.80 10.25
C THR A 52 8.11 -12.73 9.56
N ASP A 53 8.12 -12.44 8.26
CA ASP A 53 6.90 -12.48 7.44
C ASP A 53 6.47 -13.94 7.24
N ILE A 54 5.17 -14.20 7.24
CA ILE A 54 4.65 -15.48 6.75
C ILE A 54 4.21 -15.33 5.30
N ASP A 55 4.75 -16.16 4.41
CA ASP A 55 4.40 -16.18 3.00
C ASP A 55 3.29 -17.21 2.76
N ILE A 56 2.08 -16.73 2.46
CA ILE A 56 0.88 -17.55 2.27
C ILE A 56 0.44 -17.47 0.81
N ILE A 57 0.05 -18.60 0.23
CA ILE A 57 -0.51 -18.66 -1.13
C ILE A 57 -2.02 -18.93 -1.10
N PHE A 58 -2.74 -18.35 -2.05
CA PHE A 58 -4.17 -18.50 -2.27
C PHE A 58 -4.48 -18.60 -3.77
N GLU A 59 -5.71 -19.00 -4.09
CA GLU A 59 -6.25 -18.88 -5.44
C GLU A 59 -6.69 -17.45 -5.77
N GLU A 60 -6.45 -17.01 -7.00
CA GLU A 60 -6.79 -15.65 -7.45
C GLU A 60 -8.30 -15.35 -7.34
N HIS A 61 -9.15 -16.33 -7.68
CA HIS A 61 -10.60 -16.16 -7.61
C HIS A 61 -11.14 -15.99 -6.17
N GLU A 62 -10.37 -16.42 -5.16
CA GLU A 62 -10.71 -16.27 -3.74
C GLU A 62 -10.22 -14.94 -3.15
N ARG A 63 -9.49 -14.11 -3.91
CA ARG A 63 -8.84 -12.88 -3.42
C ARG A 63 -9.74 -12.01 -2.54
N ARG A 64 -10.94 -11.72 -3.02
CA ARG A 64 -11.88 -10.86 -2.30
C ARG A 64 -12.28 -11.46 -0.95
N ARG A 65 -12.70 -12.72 -0.95
CA ARG A 65 -13.12 -13.45 0.27
C ARG A 65 -11.98 -13.52 1.28
N VAL A 66 -10.76 -13.75 0.80
CA VAL A 66 -9.55 -13.76 1.63
C VAL A 66 -9.29 -12.40 2.28
N ILE A 67 -9.37 -11.30 1.53
CA ILE A 67 -9.22 -9.94 2.07
C ILE A 67 -10.28 -9.67 3.15
N GLU A 68 -11.54 -10.04 2.90
CA GLU A 68 -12.64 -9.85 3.84
C GLU A 68 -12.39 -10.63 5.15
N ILE A 69 -12.01 -11.90 5.06
CA ILE A 69 -11.67 -12.74 6.22
C ILE A 69 -10.47 -12.15 6.98
N MET A 70 -9.42 -11.72 6.28
CA MET A 70 -8.26 -11.07 6.90
C MET A 70 -8.68 -9.85 7.72
N ARG A 71 -9.57 -9.01 7.18
CA ARG A 71 -10.08 -7.83 7.88
C ARG A 71 -10.90 -8.20 9.11
N LEU A 72 -11.75 -9.22 9.02
CA LEU A 72 -12.51 -9.74 10.18
C LEU A 72 -11.57 -10.22 11.29
N CYS A 73 -10.39 -10.74 10.93
CA CYS A 73 -9.36 -11.16 11.88
C CYS A 73 -8.41 -10.02 12.32
N GLY A 74 -8.76 -8.76 12.01
CA GLY A 74 -8.03 -7.58 12.46
C GLY A 74 -6.83 -7.17 11.62
N PHE A 75 -6.66 -7.73 10.42
CA PHE A 75 -5.63 -7.31 9.48
C PHE A 75 -6.06 -6.09 8.66
N VAL A 76 -5.09 -5.26 8.32
CA VAL A 76 -5.23 -4.07 7.49
C VAL A 76 -4.38 -4.29 6.24
N ILE A 77 -4.97 -4.01 5.07
CA ILE A 77 -4.31 -4.15 3.78
C ILE A 77 -3.45 -2.92 3.53
N PHE A 78 -2.16 -3.12 3.32
CA PHE A 78 -1.23 -2.06 2.93
C PHE A 78 -0.76 -2.24 1.48
N GLN A 79 -0.35 -1.12 0.88
CA GLN A 79 0.23 -1.07 -0.44
C GLN A 79 1.76 -0.98 -0.36
N ALA A 80 2.45 -1.85 -1.09
CA ALA A 80 3.89 -1.77 -1.27
C ALA A 80 4.30 -0.54 -2.11
N PRO A 81 5.50 0.02 -1.89
CA PRO A 81 6.03 1.08 -2.77
C PRO A 81 6.08 0.63 -4.24
N ASP A 82 5.84 1.53 -5.19
CA ASP A 82 5.75 1.22 -6.65
C ASP A 82 6.93 0.40 -7.22
N HIS A 83 8.13 0.65 -6.69
CA HIS A 83 9.36 -0.04 -7.10
C HIS A 83 9.51 -1.46 -6.53
N ARG A 84 8.62 -1.86 -5.61
CA ARG A 84 8.50 -3.18 -4.98
C ARG A 84 7.09 -3.77 -5.07
N CYS A 85 6.15 -3.08 -5.70
CA CYS A 85 4.83 -3.61 -5.98
C CYS A 85 4.90 -4.66 -7.10
N TYR A 86 4.31 -5.82 -6.84
CA TYR A 86 4.23 -6.96 -7.75
C TYR A 86 2.77 -7.40 -7.91
N PRO A 87 2.38 -7.93 -9.10
CA PRO A 87 1.03 -8.40 -9.35
C PRO A 87 0.67 -9.53 -8.40
N GLY A 88 -0.59 -9.57 -7.98
CA GLY A 88 -1.12 -10.64 -7.15
C GLY A 88 -0.48 -10.78 -5.78
N ILE A 89 0.10 -9.71 -5.23
CA ILE A 89 0.60 -9.70 -3.86
C ILE A 89 -0.18 -8.70 -3.03
N ILE A 90 -0.61 -9.15 -1.86
CA ILE A 90 -1.26 -8.32 -0.85
C ILE A 90 -0.46 -8.37 0.44
N ASP A 91 -0.17 -7.20 1.01
CA ASP A 91 0.49 -7.08 2.30
C ASP A 91 -0.57 -6.87 3.40
N ALA A 92 -1.06 -7.97 3.97
CA ALA A 92 -1.99 -7.94 5.09
C ALA A 92 -1.20 -7.86 6.40
N ILE A 93 -1.39 -6.79 7.15
CA ILE A 93 -0.61 -6.48 8.35
C ILE A 93 -1.54 -6.41 9.56
N CYS A 94 -1.10 -6.88 10.72
CA CYS A 94 -1.81 -6.73 11.99
C CYS A 94 -0.83 -6.31 13.09
N ALA A 95 -1.23 -5.43 14.01
CA ALA A 95 -0.46 -5.16 15.22
C ALA A 95 -0.84 -6.20 16.27
N ASP A 96 0.15 -6.92 16.78
CA ASP A 96 0.02 -7.65 18.03
C ASP A 96 0.16 -6.64 19.18
N CYS A 97 -0.96 -6.18 19.71
CA CYS A 97 -0.98 -5.10 20.69
C CYS A 97 -0.34 -5.49 22.02
N GLU A 98 -0.30 -6.77 22.36
CA GLU A 98 0.35 -7.28 23.58
C GLU A 98 1.87 -7.14 23.46
N SER A 99 2.48 -7.74 22.44
CA SER A 99 3.94 -7.68 22.25
C SER A 99 4.44 -6.39 21.58
N GLY A 100 3.55 -5.64 20.93
CA GLY A 100 3.86 -4.49 20.09
C GLY A 100 4.51 -4.84 18.75
N ARG A 101 4.56 -6.13 18.38
CA ARG A 101 5.08 -6.58 17.08
C ARG A 101 4.07 -6.29 15.97
N ILE A 102 4.58 -6.19 14.76
CA ILE A 102 3.77 -6.14 13.54
C ILE A 102 3.84 -7.50 12.86
N LEU A 103 2.69 -8.19 12.86
CA LEU A 103 2.46 -9.42 12.13
C LEU A 103 2.21 -9.08 10.66
N HIS A 104 2.80 -9.83 9.75
CA HIS A 104 2.67 -9.60 8.32
C HIS A 104 2.40 -10.92 7.59
N ALA A 105 1.16 -11.07 7.11
CA ALA A 105 0.73 -12.12 6.22
C ALA A 105 0.96 -11.66 4.77
N HIS A 106 2.12 -12.01 4.24
CA HIS A 106 2.51 -11.71 2.88
C HIS A 106 1.79 -12.67 1.94
N SER A 107 0.71 -12.19 1.33
CA SER A 107 -0.31 -13.03 0.70
C SER A 107 -0.15 -13.01 -0.82
N HIS A 108 0.00 -14.19 -1.41
CA HIS A 108 0.29 -14.39 -2.83
C HIS A 108 -0.91 -15.02 -3.52
N PHE A 109 -1.47 -14.33 -4.48
CA PHE A 109 -2.50 -14.80 -5.41
C PHE A 109 -1.92 -15.06 -6.81
N LEU A 110 -0.77 -14.44 -7.14
CA LEU A 110 0.04 -14.79 -8.31
C LEU A 110 1.48 -15.05 -7.86
N LEU A 111 2.08 -16.13 -8.36
CA LEU A 111 3.47 -16.47 -8.04
C LEU A 111 4.47 -15.73 -8.94
N ALA A 112 4.82 -14.52 -8.51
CA ALA A 112 5.81 -13.68 -9.19
C ALA A 112 7.26 -14.16 -8.95
N GLY A 113 7.83 -14.86 -9.93
CA GLY A 113 9.22 -15.31 -10.03
C GLY A 113 10.11 -14.35 -10.83
N GLY A 114 11.44 -14.47 -10.66
CA GLY A 114 12.40 -13.65 -11.41
C GLY A 114 13.38 -12.84 -10.56
N GLU A 115 14.21 -12.09 -11.28
CA GLU A 115 15.21 -11.18 -10.74
C GLU A 115 14.57 -10.17 -9.78
N LYS A 116 15.27 -9.86 -8.69
CA LYS A 116 14.82 -8.84 -7.74
C LYS A 116 14.58 -7.51 -8.46
N TYR A 117 13.51 -6.80 -8.11
CA TYR A 117 12.99 -5.58 -8.77
C TYR A 117 12.30 -5.78 -10.12
N LEU A 118 12.34 -6.96 -10.73
CA LEU A 118 11.61 -7.23 -11.97
C LEU A 118 10.39 -8.11 -11.69
N LYS A 119 10.66 -9.34 -11.25
CA LYS A 119 9.68 -10.42 -11.12
C LYS A 119 8.85 -10.59 -12.40
N ASN A 120 9.51 -11.03 -13.48
CA ASN A 120 8.89 -11.10 -14.81
C ASN A 120 8.06 -12.37 -15.03
N GLN A 121 8.36 -13.45 -14.33
CA GLN A 121 7.72 -14.74 -14.52
C GLN A 121 6.52 -14.84 -13.58
N MET A 122 5.34 -15.13 -14.11
CA MET A 122 4.14 -15.47 -13.33
C MET A 122 3.94 -16.98 -13.44
N LEU A 123 4.34 -17.70 -12.40
CA LEU A 123 4.29 -19.16 -12.38
C LEU A 123 2.85 -19.61 -12.08
N PRO A 124 2.15 -20.34 -12.97
CA PRO A 124 0.76 -20.72 -12.78
C PRO A 124 0.65 -21.97 -11.88
N TRP A 125 1.26 -21.93 -10.70
CA TRP A 125 1.45 -23.12 -9.86
C TRP A 125 0.56 -23.14 -8.61
N ASN A 126 -0.27 -22.11 -8.41
CA ASN A 126 -1.10 -21.95 -7.22
C ASN A 126 -1.97 -23.19 -6.96
N ALA A 127 -2.76 -23.61 -7.95
CA ALA A 127 -3.68 -24.74 -7.83
C ALA A 127 -2.93 -26.03 -7.47
N PHE A 128 -1.85 -26.31 -8.18
CA PHE A 128 -1.02 -27.49 -7.92
C PHE A 128 -0.43 -27.51 -6.50
N ILE A 129 0.04 -26.35 -6.01
CA ILE A 129 0.58 -26.23 -4.65
C ILE A 129 -0.52 -26.39 -3.60
N LEU A 130 -1.69 -25.78 -3.82
CA LEU A 130 -2.79 -25.74 -2.86
C LEU A 130 -3.51 -27.08 -2.76
N GLU A 131 -3.71 -27.78 -3.88
CA GLU A 131 -4.27 -29.13 -3.94
C GLU A 131 -3.32 -30.15 -3.32
N GLY A 132 -2.01 -30.00 -3.56
CA GLY A 132 -0.95 -30.87 -3.01
C GLY A 132 -0.42 -30.46 -1.64
N ARG A 133 -1.05 -29.53 -0.93
CA ARG A 133 -0.54 -29.02 0.36
C ARG A 133 -0.42 -30.13 1.41
N ALA A 134 0.60 -30.04 2.24
CA ALA A 134 0.84 -30.94 3.36
C ALA A 134 0.43 -30.29 4.69
N VAL A 135 0.05 -31.12 5.66
CA VAL A 135 -0.12 -30.66 7.05
C VAL A 135 1.27 -30.48 7.66
N SER A 136 1.48 -29.37 8.36
CA SER A 136 2.75 -29.06 9.00
C SER A 136 3.05 -30.02 10.15
N GLU A 137 4.33 -30.36 10.34
CA GLU A 137 4.81 -31.07 11.53
C GLU A 137 4.58 -30.27 12.84
N LEU A 138 4.36 -28.95 12.74
CA LEU A 138 4.26 -28.04 13.88
C LEU A 138 2.87 -28.06 14.55
N ALA A 139 1.81 -28.12 13.74
CA ALA A 139 0.42 -28.07 14.20
C ALA A 139 -0.54 -28.60 13.12
N PRO A 140 -1.63 -29.29 13.50
CA PRO A 140 -2.55 -29.94 12.56
C PRO A 140 -3.33 -28.95 11.68
N ASP A 141 -3.53 -27.71 12.15
CA ASP A 141 -4.29 -26.68 11.42
C ASP A 141 -3.39 -25.74 10.59
N ILE A 142 -2.08 -26.01 10.53
CA ILE A 142 -1.12 -25.26 9.72
C ILE A 142 -0.75 -26.08 8.50
N TYR A 143 -0.88 -25.47 7.31
CA TYR A 143 -0.56 -26.13 6.05
C TYR A 143 0.70 -25.54 5.43
N THR A 144 1.52 -26.39 4.81
CA THR A 144 2.68 -26.01 4.01
C THR A 144 2.56 -26.56 2.60
N SER A 145 3.35 -26.03 1.66
CA SER A 145 3.63 -26.79 0.44
C SER A 145 4.26 -28.14 0.79
N SER A 146 4.05 -29.15 -0.05
CA SER A 146 4.74 -30.43 0.14
C SER A 146 6.25 -30.25 -0.09
N PRO A 147 7.12 -30.99 0.61
CA PRO A 147 8.57 -30.82 0.52
C PRO A 147 9.11 -30.98 -0.91
N ASP A 148 8.53 -31.87 -1.70
CA ASP A 148 8.91 -32.09 -3.10
C ASP A 148 8.58 -30.88 -3.99
N VAL A 149 7.40 -30.28 -3.83
CA VAL A 149 7.01 -29.08 -4.56
C VAL A 149 7.81 -27.86 -4.10
N GLU A 150 8.08 -27.74 -2.80
CA GLU A 150 8.94 -26.68 -2.27
C GLU A 150 10.38 -26.78 -2.80
N ALA A 151 10.91 -27.99 -3.01
CA ALA A 151 12.22 -28.19 -3.64
C ALA A 151 12.25 -27.68 -5.09
N VAL A 152 11.23 -28.00 -5.89
CA VAL A 152 11.10 -27.47 -7.26
C VAL A 152 11.01 -25.94 -7.24
N LEU A 153 10.16 -25.39 -6.37
CA LEU A 153 9.98 -23.95 -6.18
C LEU A 153 11.30 -23.26 -5.79
N LEU A 154 12.05 -23.82 -4.85
CA LEU A 154 13.33 -23.28 -4.40
C LEU A 154 14.32 -23.20 -5.56
N LEU A 155 14.53 -24.32 -6.27
CA LEU A 155 15.52 -24.40 -7.35
C LEU A 155 15.15 -23.51 -8.53
N VAL A 156 13.88 -23.49 -8.94
CA VAL A 156 13.42 -22.63 -10.03
C VAL A 156 13.48 -21.16 -9.63
N ARG A 157 13.09 -20.80 -8.41
CA ARG A 157 13.17 -19.41 -7.96
C ARG A 157 14.60 -18.91 -7.82
N GLU A 158 15.53 -19.74 -7.37
CA GLU A 158 16.95 -19.39 -7.31
C GLU A 158 17.57 -19.26 -8.70
N SER A 159 17.20 -20.12 -9.65
CA SER A 159 17.67 -20.00 -11.05
C SER A 159 17.20 -18.69 -11.68
N LEU A 160 15.95 -18.31 -11.44
CA LEU A 160 15.36 -17.08 -11.96
C LEU A 160 15.87 -15.80 -11.27
N LYS A 161 16.51 -15.90 -10.09
CA LYS A 161 17.11 -14.76 -9.37
C LYS A 161 18.48 -14.34 -9.92
N ILE A 162 19.17 -15.22 -10.65
CA ILE A 162 20.52 -14.95 -11.19
C ILE A 162 20.45 -13.70 -12.07
N ARG A 163 21.43 -12.81 -11.95
CA ARG A 163 21.53 -11.58 -12.75
C ARG A 163 22.72 -11.63 -13.67
N TRP A 164 22.75 -10.74 -14.67
CA TRP A 164 23.89 -10.64 -15.56
C TRP A 164 25.19 -10.50 -14.75
N ARG A 165 25.26 -9.54 -13.80
CA ARG A 165 26.44 -9.25 -12.96
C ARG A 165 26.96 -10.40 -12.08
N ASP A 166 26.15 -11.44 -11.89
CA ASP A 166 26.56 -12.60 -11.10
C ASP A 166 27.51 -13.51 -11.88
N TRP A 167 27.71 -13.26 -13.18
CA TRP A 167 28.72 -13.91 -14.03
C TRP A 167 30.13 -13.91 -13.43
N ARG A 168 30.45 -12.92 -12.59
CA ARG A 168 31.75 -12.83 -11.90
C ARG A 168 32.01 -13.96 -10.91
N ARG A 169 30.95 -14.63 -10.43
CA ARG A 169 31.01 -15.76 -9.49
C ARG A 169 31.09 -17.12 -10.20
N LEU A 170 31.15 -17.14 -11.53
CA LEU A 170 31.26 -18.39 -12.31
C LEU A 170 32.55 -19.15 -12.04
N ARG A 171 33.58 -18.47 -11.52
CA ARG A 171 34.89 -19.06 -11.23
C ARG A 171 35.01 -19.61 -9.81
N ASP A 172 33.99 -19.40 -8.98
CA ASP A 172 33.96 -19.94 -7.63
C ASP A 172 33.37 -21.35 -7.69
N ASP A 173 34.09 -22.38 -7.23
CA ASP A 173 33.51 -23.70 -6.96
C ASP A 173 32.62 -23.67 -5.69
N GLU A 174 32.00 -22.53 -5.42
CA GLU A 174 31.08 -22.40 -4.31
C GLU A 174 29.67 -22.81 -4.71
N MET A 175 28.95 -23.36 -3.75
CA MET A 175 27.54 -23.66 -3.91
C MET A 175 26.75 -22.36 -4.09
N TRP A 176 26.09 -22.21 -5.23
CA TRP A 176 25.29 -21.03 -5.56
C TRP A 176 23.99 -21.03 -4.75
N GLY A 177 23.55 -19.84 -4.33
CA GLY A 177 22.24 -19.63 -3.74
C GLY A 177 22.15 -18.32 -2.97
N SER A 178 20.92 -17.85 -2.75
CA SER A 178 20.66 -16.72 -1.87
C SER A 178 20.94 -17.05 -0.39
N LYS A 179 20.91 -16.03 0.48
CA LYS A 179 21.11 -16.22 1.92
C LYS A 179 20.05 -17.19 2.46
N GLY A 180 20.47 -18.27 3.13
CA GLY A 180 19.58 -19.32 3.64
C GLY A 180 19.40 -20.51 2.71
N PHE A 181 19.69 -20.38 1.41
CA PHE A 181 19.48 -21.44 0.42
C PHE A 181 20.12 -22.78 0.80
N LYS A 182 21.34 -22.76 1.33
CA LYS A 182 22.07 -23.98 1.70
C LYS A 182 21.34 -24.78 2.79
N ALA A 183 20.81 -24.08 3.79
CA ALA A 183 20.07 -24.69 4.88
C ALA A 183 18.70 -25.20 4.40
N GLU A 184 17.98 -24.37 3.63
CA GLU A 184 16.68 -24.72 3.05
C GLU A 184 16.79 -25.96 2.13
N LEU A 185 17.80 -26.02 1.25
CA LEU A 185 18.02 -27.17 0.38
C LEU A 185 18.37 -28.44 1.17
N ALA A 186 19.21 -28.33 2.21
CA ALA A 186 19.53 -29.47 3.06
C ALA A 186 18.29 -29.98 3.80
N TRP A 187 17.47 -29.08 4.34
CA TRP A 187 16.22 -29.41 5.01
C TRP A 187 15.22 -30.12 4.08
N LEU A 188 15.13 -29.70 2.82
CA LEU A 188 14.28 -30.34 1.80
C LEU A 188 14.82 -31.71 1.36
N ARG A 189 16.14 -31.87 1.22
CA ARG A 189 16.78 -33.17 0.91
C ARG A 189 16.50 -34.25 1.95
N GLU A 190 16.29 -33.86 3.21
CA GLU A 190 15.91 -34.79 4.27
C GLU A 190 14.45 -35.23 4.21
N ARG A 191 13.59 -34.48 3.50
CA ARG A 191 12.12 -34.63 3.55
C ARG A 191 11.47 -34.98 2.22
N ALA A 192 12.15 -34.79 1.10
CA ALA A 192 11.63 -35.07 -0.24
C ALA A 192 12.41 -36.20 -0.91
N ALA A 193 11.71 -37.22 -1.37
CA ALA A 193 12.30 -38.25 -2.23
C ALA A 193 12.57 -37.68 -3.62
N VAL A 194 13.69 -38.07 -4.24
CA VAL A 194 14.10 -37.58 -5.57
C VAL A 194 13.05 -37.87 -6.64
N ASP A 195 12.43 -39.05 -6.57
CA ASP A 195 11.39 -39.45 -7.53
C ASP A 195 10.12 -38.58 -7.43
N ASP A 196 9.78 -38.11 -6.23
CA ASP A 196 8.63 -37.23 -6.04
C ASP A 196 8.95 -35.80 -6.50
N VAL A 197 10.17 -35.32 -6.25
CA VAL A 197 10.68 -34.05 -6.82
C VAL A 197 10.63 -34.10 -8.35
N ARG A 198 11.01 -35.22 -8.96
CA ARG A 198 10.93 -35.42 -10.42
C ARG A 198 9.50 -35.31 -10.93
N LYS A 199 8.57 -36.06 -10.34
CA LYS A 199 7.15 -36.05 -10.74
C LYS A 199 6.54 -34.65 -10.61
N SER A 200 6.85 -33.94 -9.53
CA SER A 200 6.37 -32.59 -9.30
C SER A 200 6.98 -31.60 -10.30
N ALA A 201 8.28 -31.71 -10.59
CA ALA A 201 8.93 -30.88 -11.61
C ALA A 201 8.38 -31.14 -13.02
N GLU A 202 8.10 -32.40 -13.36
CA GLU A 202 7.54 -32.78 -14.66
C GLU A 202 6.14 -32.20 -14.86
N LYS A 203 5.28 -32.26 -13.83
CA LYS A 203 3.93 -31.67 -13.88
C LYS A 203 3.93 -30.15 -13.94
N LEU A 204 4.87 -29.49 -13.25
CA LEU A 204 4.96 -28.03 -13.19
C LEU A 204 5.68 -27.41 -14.41
N LEU A 205 6.52 -28.20 -15.08
CA LEU A 205 7.35 -27.78 -16.20
C LEU A 205 7.20 -28.82 -17.33
N ASN A 206 8.22 -29.65 -17.54
CA ASN A 206 8.22 -30.78 -18.46
C ASN A 206 9.29 -31.80 -18.04
N ALA A 207 9.32 -32.96 -18.70
CA ALA A 207 10.25 -34.04 -18.38
C ALA A 207 11.74 -33.63 -18.52
N GLU A 208 12.09 -32.85 -19.55
CA GLU A 208 13.47 -32.39 -19.77
C GLU A 208 13.96 -31.51 -18.61
N ILE A 209 13.15 -30.51 -18.22
CA ILE A 209 13.49 -29.59 -17.14
C ILE A 209 13.47 -30.32 -15.79
N ALA A 210 12.60 -31.31 -15.62
CA ALA A 210 12.55 -32.12 -14.40
C ALA A 210 13.88 -32.83 -14.12
N GLU A 211 14.57 -33.33 -15.15
CA GLU A 211 15.89 -33.95 -14.97
C GLU A 211 16.94 -32.95 -14.51
N PHE A 212 16.95 -31.72 -15.06
CA PHE A 212 17.85 -30.66 -14.57
C PHE A 212 17.55 -30.25 -13.12
N VAL A 213 16.27 -30.21 -12.74
CA VAL A 213 15.86 -29.97 -11.34
C VAL A 213 16.36 -31.08 -10.44
N CYS A 214 16.21 -32.35 -10.83
CA CYS A 214 16.71 -33.50 -10.06
C CYS A 214 18.24 -33.51 -9.95
N GLU A 215 18.94 -33.16 -11.02
CA GLU A 215 20.40 -33.02 -11.03
C GLU A 215 20.85 -31.96 -10.01
N LEU A 216 20.24 -30.78 -10.00
CA LEU A 216 20.49 -29.73 -9.02
C LEU A 216 20.10 -30.14 -7.60
N PHE A 217 19.01 -30.89 -7.45
CA PHE A 217 18.53 -31.36 -6.17
C PHE A 217 19.44 -32.41 -5.56
N THR A 218 20.09 -33.26 -6.35
CA THR A 218 20.94 -34.35 -5.84
C THR A 218 22.40 -33.97 -5.73
N GLN A 219 22.92 -33.19 -6.69
CA GLN A 219 24.34 -32.87 -6.78
C GLN A 219 24.64 -31.48 -6.19
N LYS A 220 25.90 -31.04 -6.24
CA LYS A 220 26.27 -29.70 -5.76
C LYS A 220 25.70 -28.64 -6.72
N PRO A 221 24.81 -27.74 -6.26
CA PRO A 221 24.19 -26.76 -7.14
C PRO A 221 25.15 -25.58 -7.40
N THR A 222 25.87 -25.65 -8.51
CA THR A 222 26.80 -24.61 -8.98
C THR A 222 26.07 -23.55 -9.81
N LEU A 223 26.68 -22.36 -9.96
CA LEU A 223 26.10 -21.28 -10.78
C LEU A 223 25.89 -21.71 -12.23
N GLU A 224 26.80 -22.51 -12.81
CA GLU A 224 26.67 -23.02 -14.17
C GLU A 224 25.40 -23.85 -14.36
N ARG A 225 25.12 -24.79 -13.45
CA ARG A 225 23.92 -25.63 -13.50
C ARG A 225 22.64 -24.81 -13.33
N PHE A 226 22.68 -23.82 -12.45
CA PHE A 226 21.57 -22.88 -12.30
C PHE A 226 21.35 -22.00 -13.53
N LEU A 227 22.41 -21.61 -14.27
CA LEU A 227 22.27 -20.90 -15.53
C LEU A 227 21.61 -21.76 -16.61
N ARG A 228 21.96 -23.05 -16.69
CA ARG A 228 21.28 -24.01 -17.58
C ARG A 228 19.80 -24.11 -17.23
N LEU A 229 19.46 -24.34 -15.96
CA LEU A 229 18.06 -24.36 -15.51
C LEU A 229 17.35 -23.03 -15.83
N LYS A 230 17.99 -21.88 -15.60
CA LYS A 230 17.43 -20.56 -15.92
C LYS A 230 17.09 -20.45 -17.41
N GLN A 231 17.96 -20.92 -18.30
CA GLN A 231 17.74 -20.86 -19.75
C GLN A 231 16.52 -21.70 -20.14
N CYS A 232 16.46 -22.96 -19.71
CA CYS A 232 15.35 -23.86 -20.03
C CYS A 232 14.02 -23.32 -19.46
N VAL A 233 14.00 -22.92 -18.18
CA VAL A 233 12.79 -22.36 -17.55
C VAL A 233 12.34 -21.08 -18.25
N ARG A 234 13.26 -20.19 -18.68
CA ARG A 234 12.88 -18.96 -19.39
C ARG A 234 12.34 -19.23 -20.79
N ALA A 235 12.90 -20.20 -21.50
CA ALA A 235 12.39 -20.63 -22.81
C ALA A 235 10.97 -21.19 -22.65
N PHE A 236 10.80 -22.14 -21.73
CA PHE A 236 9.50 -22.74 -21.39
C PHE A 236 8.46 -21.70 -20.99
N SER A 237 8.83 -20.78 -20.09
CA SER A 237 7.96 -19.67 -19.67
C SER A 237 7.55 -18.74 -20.82
N SER A 238 8.43 -18.53 -21.81
CA SER A 238 8.15 -17.67 -22.96
C SER A 238 7.22 -18.33 -23.97
N GLU A 239 7.36 -19.63 -24.16
CA GLU A 239 6.48 -20.44 -24.97
C GLU A 239 5.05 -20.41 -24.41
N HIS A 240 4.91 -20.68 -23.11
CA HIS A 240 3.63 -20.77 -22.40
C HIS A 240 3.04 -19.41 -21.96
N GLY A 241 3.64 -18.28 -22.34
CA GLY A 241 3.08 -16.96 -22.05
C GLY A 241 3.19 -16.47 -20.59
N TRP A 242 4.02 -17.11 -19.76
CA TRP A 242 4.19 -16.79 -18.33
C TRP A 242 4.97 -15.50 -18.07
N ASN A 243 5.50 -14.86 -19.11
CA ASN A 243 6.23 -13.61 -18.99
C ASN A 243 5.26 -12.42 -18.94
N ARG A 244 5.37 -11.60 -17.90
CA ARG A 244 4.66 -10.32 -17.79
C ARG A 244 5.15 -9.28 -18.78
N MET A 245 6.45 -9.21 -19.03
CA MET A 245 7.07 -8.19 -19.89
C MET A 245 7.99 -8.83 -20.92
N SER A 246 8.08 -8.19 -22.09
CA SER A 246 9.09 -8.54 -23.10
C SER A 246 10.52 -8.31 -22.57
N PRO A 247 11.54 -8.99 -23.11
CA PRO A 247 12.93 -8.88 -22.64
C PRO A 247 13.47 -7.44 -22.59
N VAL A 248 13.13 -6.62 -23.60
CA VAL A 248 13.54 -5.21 -23.69
C VAL A 248 12.91 -4.40 -22.56
N MET A 249 11.60 -4.58 -22.33
CA MET A 249 10.88 -3.85 -21.30
C MET A 249 11.30 -4.29 -19.89
N ALA A 250 11.59 -5.58 -19.72
CA ALA A 250 12.14 -6.12 -18.50
C ALA A 250 13.49 -5.47 -18.15
N LEU A 251 14.40 -5.31 -19.12
CA LEU A 251 15.69 -4.66 -18.93
C LEU A 251 15.54 -3.19 -18.48
N PHE A 252 14.69 -2.43 -19.17
CA PHE A 252 14.39 -1.04 -18.82
C PHE A 252 13.82 -0.94 -17.39
N THR A 253 12.87 -1.81 -17.04
CA THR A 253 12.22 -1.84 -15.73
C THR A 253 13.19 -2.16 -14.60
N VAL A 254 14.10 -3.12 -14.79
CA VAL A 254 15.17 -3.41 -13.82
C VAL A 254 16.01 -2.18 -13.57
N TRP A 255 16.52 -1.56 -14.64
CA TRP A 255 17.42 -0.42 -14.54
C TRP A 255 16.75 0.76 -13.82
N PHE A 256 15.53 1.10 -14.24
CA PHE A 256 14.74 2.16 -13.61
C PHE A 256 14.52 1.91 -12.11
N ARG A 257 14.08 0.71 -11.73
CA ARG A 257 13.82 0.37 -10.32
C ARG A 257 15.10 0.29 -9.47
N GLU A 258 16.22 -0.13 -10.05
CA GLU A 258 17.52 -0.13 -9.36
C GLU A 258 18.03 1.28 -9.10
N VAL A 259 17.96 2.16 -10.11
CA VAL A 259 18.30 3.58 -9.95
C VAL A 259 17.41 4.20 -8.87
N MET A 260 16.10 3.94 -8.90
CA MET A 260 15.19 4.44 -7.88
C MET A 260 15.53 3.94 -6.47
N TYR A 261 15.85 2.66 -6.33
CA TYR A 261 16.28 2.10 -5.05
C TYR A 261 17.56 2.79 -4.53
N ILE A 262 18.54 3.06 -5.40
CA ILE A 262 19.79 3.74 -5.03
C ILE A 262 19.48 5.17 -4.57
N ILE A 263 18.65 5.92 -5.31
CA ILE A 263 18.23 7.28 -4.95
C ILE A 263 17.55 7.27 -3.58
N ILE A 264 16.60 6.35 -3.35
CA ILE A 264 15.90 6.22 -2.06
C ILE A 264 16.92 5.97 -0.94
N ARG A 265 17.86 5.03 -1.11
CA ARG A 265 18.90 4.74 -0.12
C ARG A 265 19.82 5.93 0.18
N ILE A 266 20.20 6.69 -0.84
CA ILE A 266 21.01 7.90 -0.66
C ILE A 266 20.22 8.95 0.14
N THR A 267 18.97 9.19 -0.24
CA THR A 267 18.12 10.16 0.49
C THR A 267 17.84 9.73 1.93
N GLU A 268 17.67 8.43 2.19
CA GLU A 268 17.57 7.86 3.54
C GLU A 268 18.84 8.13 4.35
N LYS A 269 20.01 7.77 3.81
CA LYS A 269 21.30 7.91 4.49
C LYS A 269 21.64 9.39 4.78
N MET A 270 21.34 10.28 3.83
CA MET A 270 21.56 11.71 3.96
C MET A 270 20.47 12.43 4.76
N ARG A 271 19.46 11.72 5.26
CA ARG A 271 18.29 12.28 5.99
C ARG A 271 17.62 13.44 5.24
N LEU A 272 17.67 13.40 3.91
CA LEU A 272 17.05 14.41 3.07
C LEU A 272 15.53 14.18 3.04
N PRO A 273 14.74 15.26 2.90
CA PRO A 273 13.31 15.13 2.62
C PRO A 273 13.16 14.42 1.27
N SER A 274 12.75 13.15 1.32
CA SER A 274 12.55 12.33 0.15
C SER A 274 11.08 12.38 -0.27
N PRO A 275 10.78 12.61 -1.56
CA PRO A 275 9.41 12.52 -2.05
C PRO A 275 8.94 11.06 -2.15
N PHE A 276 9.83 10.07 -1.98
CA PHE A 276 9.53 8.66 -2.21
C PHE A 276 9.01 7.95 -0.97
N ILE A 277 8.03 7.07 -1.19
CA ILE A 277 7.52 6.11 -0.22
C ILE A 277 8.61 5.05 0.04
N ARG A 278 8.93 4.80 1.31
CA ARG A 278 10.05 3.91 1.70
C ARG A 278 9.58 2.51 2.08
N ARG A 279 8.40 2.43 2.67
CA ARG A 279 7.77 1.24 3.23
C ARG A 279 6.31 1.21 2.82
N ARG A 280 5.56 0.27 3.38
CA ARG A 280 4.16 0.06 3.04
C ARG A 280 3.28 1.19 3.55
N VAL A 281 2.33 1.62 2.76
CA VAL A 281 1.41 2.73 3.05
C VAL A 281 -0.03 2.26 2.99
N LEU A 282 -0.93 3.01 3.61
CA LEU A 282 -2.36 2.74 3.53
C LEU A 282 -2.85 3.08 2.12
N PRO A 283 -3.70 2.25 1.51
CA PRO A 283 -4.32 2.57 0.22
C PRO A 283 -5.18 3.84 0.34
N GLY A 284 -5.16 4.67 -0.69
CA GLY A 284 -5.85 5.97 -0.69
C GLY A 284 -5.15 7.00 0.19
N CYS A 285 -5.66 7.22 1.41
CA CYS A 285 -5.15 8.24 2.33
C CYS A 285 -4.55 7.65 3.61
N GLY A 286 -3.53 8.31 4.13
CA GLY A 286 -2.86 7.97 5.39
C GLY A 286 -3.66 8.40 6.61
N MET A 287 -3.03 8.31 7.77
CA MET A 287 -3.68 8.62 9.06
C MET A 287 -2.78 9.50 9.91
N ILE A 288 -3.38 10.44 10.64
CA ILE A 288 -2.71 11.34 11.57
C ILE A 288 -3.16 10.99 12.99
N VAL A 289 -2.20 10.58 13.81
CA VAL A 289 -2.40 10.34 15.23
C VAL A 289 -1.68 11.43 16.01
N ALA A 290 -2.37 12.15 16.88
CA ALA A 290 -1.77 13.15 17.76
C ALA A 290 -1.78 12.69 19.21
N CYS A 291 -0.61 12.64 19.84
CA CYS A 291 -0.48 12.38 21.27
C CYS A 291 -0.27 13.70 22.00
N ILE A 292 -1.19 14.06 22.91
CA ILE A 292 -1.15 15.28 23.71
C ILE A 292 -1.20 14.96 25.20
N GLY A 293 -0.84 15.94 26.03
CA GLY A 293 -0.66 15.75 27.46
C GLY A 293 0.30 16.78 28.07
N PRO A 294 0.25 17.00 29.39
CA PRO A 294 1.17 17.90 30.10
C PRO A 294 2.62 17.40 30.03
N ASP A 295 3.60 18.23 30.37
CA ASP A 295 4.99 17.76 30.39
C ASP A 295 5.18 16.64 31.44
N GLY A 296 5.95 15.60 31.13
CA GLY A 296 6.12 14.44 32.03
C GLY A 296 5.11 13.31 31.83
N SER A 297 4.09 13.48 30.98
CA SER A 297 3.10 12.43 30.64
C SER A 297 3.63 11.26 29.80
N GLY A 298 4.87 11.30 29.32
CA GLY A 298 5.44 10.20 28.51
C GLY A 298 5.13 10.23 27.00
N LYS A 299 4.44 11.25 26.46
CA LYS A 299 4.15 11.40 25.01
C LYS A 299 5.33 11.09 24.09
N SER A 300 6.49 11.69 24.38
CA SER A 300 7.68 11.55 23.56
C SER A 300 8.24 10.14 23.60
N THR A 301 8.03 9.41 24.69
CA THR A 301 8.39 8.00 24.83
C THR A 301 7.41 7.14 24.03
N VAL A 302 6.10 7.30 24.24
CA VAL A 302 5.04 6.56 23.53
C VAL A 302 5.20 6.71 22.01
N THR A 303 5.25 7.94 21.50
CA THR A 303 5.37 8.21 20.07
C THR A 303 6.69 7.69 19.46
N LYS A 304 7.80 7.70 20.22
CA LYS A 304 9.08 7.13 19.77
C LYS A 304 9.02 5.60 19.69
N THR A 305 8.44 4.97 20.71
CA THR A 305 8.32 3.52 20.79
C THR A 305 7.41 2.99 19.69
N LEU A 306 6.25 3.59 19.47
CA LEU A 306 5.33 3.21 18.38
C LEU A 306 6.01 3.33 17.01
N GLN A 307 6.70 4.45 16.75
CA GLN A 307 7.46 4.61 15.52
C GLN A 307 8.52 3.50 15.37
N ALA A 308 9.29 3.24 16.43
CA ALA A 308 10.36 2.24 16.39
C ALA A 308 9.83 0.82 16.12
N GLN A 309 8.69 0.46 16.72
CA GLN A 309 8.04 -0.84 16.56
C GLN A 309 7.48 -1.05 15.14
N TRP A 310 6.95 0.01 14.52
CA TRP A 310 6.16 -0.13 13.29
C TRP A 310 6.92 0.24 12.01
N GLN A 311 7.93 1.12 12.10
CA GLN A 311 8.67 1.65 10.93
C GLN A 311 9.38 0.60 10.07
N ASP A 312 9.61 -0.61 10.61
CA ASP A 312 10.28 -1.68 9.88
C ASP A 312 9.39 -2.26 8.78
N LYS A 313 8.07 -2.33 9.02
CA LYS A 313 7.08 -2.93 8.12
C LYS A 313 6.27 -1.87 7.36
N ILE A 314 5.85 -0.81 8.04
CA ILE A 314 5.00 0.27 7.50
C ILE A 314 5.70 1.63 7.53
N ASP A 315 5.31 2.54 6.65
CA ASP A 315 5.91 3.88 6.59
C ASP A 315 5.30 4.77 7.67
N VAL A 316 6.08 4.99 8.74
CA VAL A 316 5.67 5.79 9.90
C VAL A 316 6.58 7.00 10.03
N VAL A 317 5.97 8.20 10.04
CA VAL A 317 6.69 9.45 10.26
C VAL A 317 6.27 10.06 11.58
N ARG A 318 7.22 10.13 12.52
CA ARG A 318 7.03 10.91 13.74
C ARG A 318 7.30 12.40 13.49
N VAL A 319 6.40 13.24 13.98
CA VAL A 319 6.46 14.70 13.88
C VAL A 319 6.38 15.30 15.28
N TYR A 320 7.21 16.31 15.58
CA TYR A 320 7.20 17.02 16.86
C TYR A 320 6.75 18.47 16.66
N PHE A 321 5.69 18.88 17.34
CA PHE A 321 5.12 20.23 17.23
C PHE A 321 5.64 21.23 18.29
N GLY A 322 6.39 20.76 19.29
CA GLY A 322 6.85 21.60 20.39
C GLY A 322 7.96 22.59 20.03
N THR A 323 8.02 23.67 20.80
CA THR A 323 8.98 24.77 20.63
C THR A 323 10.30 24.42 21.33
N GLY A 324 11.34 24.06 20.57
CA GLY A 324 12.66 23.75 21.12
C GLY A 324 13.57 23.00 20.15
N ASP A 325 13.21 21.74 19.86
CA ASP A 325 14.10 20.76 19.22
C ASP A 325 13.53 20.04 17.99
N GLY A 326 12.38 20.48 17.47
CA GLY A 326 11.84 19.96 16.20
C GLY A 326 12.76 20.28 15.02
N ALA A 327 12.82 19.38 14.03
CA ALA A 327 13.65 19.49 12.83
C ALA A 327 13.59 20.89 12.20
N THR A 328 14.56 21.74 12.56
CA THR A 328 14.62 23.12 12.09
C THR A 328 14.96 23.11 10.62
N PHE A 329 14.11 23.72 9.79
CA PHE A 329 14.47 24.03 8.41
C PHE A 329 15.76 24.87 8.40
N PHE A 330 16.62 24.68 7.40
CA PHE A 330 17.94 25.33 7.31
C PHE A 330 17.89 26.84 7.60
N LEU A 331 16.88 27.53 7.05
CA LEU A 331 16.66 28.97 7.25
C LEU A 331 16.35 29.34 8.72
N GLN A 332 15.64 28.49 9.45
CA GLN A 332 15.34 28.69 10.87
C GLN A 332 16.57 28.43 11.74
N ARG A 333 17.44 27.50 11.33
CA ARG A 333 18.72 27.25 11.99
C ARG A 333 19.66 28.44 11.83
N LEU A 334 19.72 29.02 10.63
CA LEU A 334 20.44 30.26 10.36
C LEU A 334 19.88 31.42 11.19
N LEU A 335 18.56 31.61 11.21
CA LEU A 335 17.96 32.70 11.97
C LEU A 335 18.16 32.56 13.49
N LYS A 336 18.05 31.34 14.05
CA LYS A 336 18.42 31.06 15.45
C LYS A 336 19.90 31.35 15.71
N LEU A 337 20.78 31.03 14.76
CA LEU A 337 22.21 31.33 14.86
C LEU A 337 22.46 32.84 14.85
N PHE A 338 21.81 33.60 13.96
CA PHE A 338 21.91 35.06 13.90
C PHE A 338 21.38 35.73 15.18
N ILE A 339 20.25 35.24 15.72
CA ILE A 339 19.71 35.73 16.99
C ILE A 339 20.67 35.45 18.15
N ARG A 340 21.24 34.23 18.23
CA ARG A 340 22.24 33.88 19.25
C ARG A 340 23.55 34.67 19.10
N ALA A 341 24.00 34.91 17.87
CA ALA A 341 25.19 35.71 17.58
C ALA A 341 24.98 37.20 17.93
N GLY A 342 23.80 37.75 17.62
CA GLY A 342 23.41 39.11 17.99
C GLY A 342 23.21 39.34 19.49
N LEU A 343 22.94 38.28 20.26
CA LEU A 343 22.88 38.33 21.72
C LEU A 343 24.28 38.29 22.36
N LYS A 344 25.21 37.48 21.83
CA LYS A 344 26.62 37.47 22.27
C LYS A 344 27.30 38.82 22.05
N THR A 345 27.02 39.50 20.95
CA THR A 345 27.55 40.85 20.72
C THR A 345 26.96 41.88 21.69
N LYS A 346 25.71 41.71 22.15
CA LYS A 346 25.13 42.57 23.19
C LYS A 346 25.67 42.30 24.60
N GLU A 347 26.11 41.09 24.91
CA GLU A 347 26.83 40.81 26.17
C GLU A 347 28.25 41.38 26.16
N LEU A 348 28.92 41.41 24.99
CA LEU A 348 30.23 42.04 24.81
C LEU A 348 30.18 43.58 24.81
N LEU A 349 29.02 44.18 24.55
CA LEU A 349 28.79 45.63 24.51
C LEU A 349 28.18 46.19 25.81
N LYS A 350 28.08 45.40 26.89
CA LYS A 350 27.73 45.95 28.22
C LYS A 350 28.96 46.65 28.81
N PRO A 351 28.89 47.97 29.12
CA PRO A 351 29.95 48.61 29.87
C PRO A 351 30.06 47.95 31.25
N GLN A 352 31.27 47.53 31.60
CA GLN A 352 31.59 46.99 32.92
C GLN A 352 31.49 48.12 33.95
N HIS A 353 30.34 48.24 34.61
CA HIS A 353 30.28 48.81 35.95
C HIS A 353 29.95 47.70 36.94
N LYS A 354 30.99 47.20 37.59
CA LYS A 354 30.91 46.47 38.86
C LYS A 354 30.62 47.48 39.97
N ASN A 355 29.64 47.17 40.82
CA ASN A 355 29.64 47.26 42.29
C ASN A 355 28.29 46.65 42.75
N PHE A 356 28.29 45.43 43.32
CA PHE A 356 28.27 45.17 44.76
C PHE A 356 27.02 45.70 45.46
N ALA A 357 26.04 44.82 45.73
CA ALA A 357 25.38 44.66 47.02
C ALA A 357 24.25 43.62 46.93
N THR A 358 24.36 42.64 47.82
CA THR A 358 23.34 41.72 48.30
C THR A 358 22.15 42.51 48.84
N GLU A 359 20.94 42.29 48.33
CA GLU A 359 19.72 42.64 49.08
C GLU A 359 18.53 41.79 48.64
N VAL A 360 18.07 40.98 49.58
CA VAL A 360 16.81 40.26 49.56
C VAL A 360 15.69 41.30 49.52
N LYS A 361 14.94 41.37 48.41
CA LYS A 361 13.70 42.16 48.37
C LYS A 361 12.51 41.28 48.72
N THR A 362 12.04 41.51 49.94
CA THR A 362 10.67 41.25 50.40
C THR A 362 9.65 41.79 49.40
N VAL A 363 8.61 41.00 49.16
CA VAL A 363 7.51 41.34 48.25
C VAL A 363 6.53 42.23 49.02
N ASP A 364 6.62 43.54 48.81
CA ASP A 364 5.55 44.47 49.18
C ASP A 364 4.54 44.61 48.04
N ALA A 365 3.28 44.40 48.40
CA ALA A 365 2.12 44.45 47.54
C ALA A 365 1.61 45.89 47.38
N SER A 366 2.17 46.67 46.44
CA SER A 366 1.49 47.83 45.83
C SER A 366 2.33 48.46 44.72
N SER A 367 2.10 48.06 43.46
CA SER A 367 2.22 48.91 42.26
C SER A 367 1.97 48.10 40.99
N THR A 368 0.74 48.17 40.51
CA THR A 368 0.26 47.56 39.26
C THR A 368 0.69 48.39 38.05
N ARG A 369 1.78 47.98 37.38
CA ARG A 369 1.90 48.01 35.90
C ARG A 369 2.84 46.88 35.45
N PRO A 370 2.35 45.82 34.77
CA PRO A 370 3.25 44.79 34.24
C PRO A 370 4.15 45.39 33.16
N SER A 371 5.46 45.25 33.31
CA SER A 371 6.45 45.72 32.34
C SER A 371 6.29 44.99 31.00
N TYR A 372 5.69 45.65 30.01
CA TYR A 372 5.50 45.17 28.64
C TYR A 372 6.79 45.27 27.81
N THR A 373 7.79 44.44 28.12
CA THR A 373 8.96 44.27 27.23
C THR A 373 9.22 42.80 26.95
N ALA A 374 8.50 42.23 25.98
CA ALA A 374 9.05 41.06 25.30
C ALA A 374 10.34 41.50 24.59
N SER A 375 11.44 40.82 24.90
CA SER A 375 12.67 40.93 24.12
C SER A 375 12.36 40.68 22.63
N PRO A 376 12.96 41.43 21.69
CA PRO A 376 12.85 41.17 20.25
C PRO A 376 13.10 39.71 19.86
N VAL A 377 13.86 38.99 20.69
CA VAL A 377 14.10 37.55 20.59
C VAL A 377 12.81 36.75 20.70
N LYS A 378 11.95 37.03 21.69
CA LYS A 378 10.67 36.30 21.89
C LYS A 378 9.70 36.54 20.73
N LEU A 379 9.71 37.76 20.17
CA LEU A 379 8.93 38.08 18.97
C LEU A 379 9.43 37.28 17.76
N ALA A 380 10.75 37.25 17.54
CA ALA A 380 11.34 36.46 16.47
C ALA A 380 11.09 34.95 16.64
N GLU A 381 11.20 34.43 17.86
CA GLU A 381 10.89 33.04 18.19
C GLU A 381 9.43 32.69 17.91
N ALA A 382 8.48 33.56 18.26
CA ALA A 382 7.06 33.36 17.96
C ALA A 382 6.80 33.32 16.44
N VAL A 383 7.32 34.29 15.69
CA VAL A 383 7.18 34.33 14.22
C VAL A 383 7.78 33.09 13.56
N VAL A 384 8.99 32.70 13.96
CA VAL A 384 9.66 31.51 13.44
C VAL A 384 8.90 30.24 13.80
N GLY A 385 8.39 30.15 15.05
CA GLY A 385 7.58 29.03 15.52
C GLY A 385 6.31 28.85 14.69
N VAL A 386 5.59 29.92 14.41
CA VAL A 386 4.39 29.92 13.55
C VAL A 386 4.71 29.43 12.14
N LEU A 387 5.74 30.00 11.50
CA LEU A 387 6.14 29.61 10.15
C LEU A 387 6.58 28.14 10.10
N ALA A 388 7.29 27.65 11.13
CA ALA A 388 7.66 26.25 11.27
C ALA A 388 6.43 25.35 11.38
N LYS A 389 5.48 25.67 12.27
CA LYS A 389 4.24 24.90 12.44
C LYS A 389 3.42 24.87 11.16
N LYS A 390 3.32 25.98 10.42
CA LYS A 390 2.62 26.04 9.11
C LYS A 390 3.28 25.15 8.07
N GLN A 391 4.60 25.16 7.97
CA GLN A 391 5.32 24.30 7.04
C GLN A 391 5.20 22.82 7.44
N LEU A 392 5.21 22.53 8.74
CA LEU A 392 5.04 21.19 9.28
C LEU A 392 3.63 20.65 8.98
N MET A 393 2.60 21.45 9.19
CA MET A 393 1.21 21.08 8.87
C MET A 393 1.06 20.75 7.38
N ARG A 394 1.58 21.61 6.48
CA ARG A 394 1.61 21.33 5.04
C ARG A 394 2.35 20.03 4.70
N ARG A 395 3.43 19.73 5.41
CA ARG A 395 4.16 18.46 5.23
C ARG A 395 3.31 17.27 5.67
N ILE A 396 2.62 17.37 6.81
CA ILE A 396 1.72 16.32 7.31
C ILE A 396 0.60 16.04 6.31
N CYS A 397 -0.07 17.07 5.77
CA CYS A 397 -1.11 16.88 4.73
C CYS A 397 -0.56 16.10 3.53
N ARG A 398 0.65 16.44 3.05
CA ARG A 398 1.30 15.73 1.93
C ARG A 398 1.67 14.29 2.27
N LEU A 399 2.08 14.01 3.51
CA LEU A 399 2.39 12.64 3.94
C LEU A 399 1.09 11.82 4.05
N ARG A 400 0.03 12.41 4.62
CA ARG A 400 -1.31 11.80 4.68
C ARG A 400 -1.81 11.48 3.27
N HIS A 401 -1.72 12.39 2.30
CA HIS A 401 -2.14 12.09 0.92
C HIS A 401 -1.32 10.97 0.23
N LYS A 402 -0.17 10.57 0.79
CA LYS A 402 0.64 9.46 0.28
C LYS A 402 0.36 8.12 1.00
N GLY A 403 -0.70 8.05 1.82
CA GLY A 403 -0.99 6.84 2.59
C GLY A 403 -0.15 6.66 3.87
N ILE A 404 0.70 7.62 4.24
CA ILE A 404 1.67 7.47 5.35
C ILE A 404 0.99 7.64 6.71
N LEU A 405 1.38 6.83 7.69
CA LEU A 405 0.99 7.00 9.09
C LEU A 405 1.86 8.08 9.76
N VAL A 406 1.23 9.16 10.20
CA VAL A 406 1.90 10.28 10.85
C VAL A 406 1.58 10.27 12.35
N ILE A 407 2.60 10.12 13.18
CA ILE A 407 2.48 10.15 14.65
C ILE A 407 3.02 11.49 15.15
N CYS A 408 2.15 12.32 15.70
CA CYS A 408 2.49 13.65 16.19
C CYS A 408 2.68 13.63 17.70
N ASP A 409 3.83 14.11 18.15
CA ASP A 409 4.10 14.46 19.54
C ASP A 409 3.74 15.93 19.73
N ARG A 410 2.63 16.15 20.44
CA ARG A 410 1.88 17.42 20.54
C ARG A 410 1.09 17.77 19.27
N TRP A 411 0.13 18.68 19.45
CA TRP A 411 -0.71 19.21 18.38
C TRP A 411 -0.97 20.70 18.61
N PRO A 412 -0.94 21.55 17.56
CA PRO A 412 -1.23 22.97 17.69
C PRO A 412 -2.68 23.19 18.16
N GLN A 413 -2.90 24.25 18.95
CA GLN A 413 -4.22 24.62 19.46
C GLN A 413 -4.37 26.15 19.48
N ASN A 414 -5.62 26.64 19.42
CA ASN A 414 -5.93 28.07 19.43
C ASN A 414 -6.97 28.47 20.50
N GLN A 415 -7.22 27.61 21.49
CA GLN A 415 -8.25 27.81 22.53
C GLN A 415 -7.71 28.50 23.78
N ILE A 416 -6.51 28.10 24.20
CA ILE A 416 -5.89 28.62 25.42
C ILE A 416 -4.56 29.28 25.05
N PRO A 417 -4.51 30.62 24.96
CA PRO A 417 -3.28 31.31 24.60
C PRO A 417 -2.18 31.14 25.66
N GLU A 418 -0.92 31.25 25.22
CA GLU A 418 0.31 31.20 26.04
C GLU A 418 0.58 29.90 26.81
N ILE A 419 -0.31 28.91 26.71
CA ILE A 419 -0.18 27.60 27.34
C ILE A 419 0.00 26.52 26.27
N ASN A 420 0.87 25.55 26.57
CA ASN A 420 1.20 24.44 25.70
C ASN A 420 1.64 24.91 24.29
N ASP A 421 0.98 24.40 23.25
CA ASP A 421 1.36 24.61 21.85
C ASP A 421 0.54 25.73 21.16
N GLY A 422 -0.04 26.67 21.93
CA GLY A 422 -0.83 27.81 21.43
C GLY A 422 -0.06 29.11 21.15
N PRO A 423 -0.76 30.19 20.74
CA PRO A 423 -0.17 31.49 20.44
C PRO A 423 0.61 32.09 21.63
N LEU A 424 1.83 32.56 21.42
CA LEU A 424 2.73 33.03 22.48
C LEU A 424 2.62 34.53 22.78
N LEU A 425 2.11 35.32 21.84
CA LEU A 425 2.05 36.78 21.87
C LEU A 425 0.68 37.33 22.28
N ALA A 426 -0.24 36.49 22.73
CA ALA A 426 -1.61 36.92 23.04
C ALA A 426 -1.68 38.05 24.07
N ARG A 427 -0.79 38.09 25.07
CA ARG A 427 -0.69 39.22 26.02
C ARG A 427 -0.40 40.58 25.38
N PHE A 428 0.10 40.60 24.15
CA PHE A 428 0.46 41.83 23.43
C PHE A 428 -0.65 42.38 22.53
N LYS A 429 -1.84 41.75 22.52
CA LYS A 429 -3.00 42.26 21.78
C LYS A 429 -3.37 43.69 22.19
N ASP A 430 -3.27 44.00 23.47
CA ASP A 430 -3.59 45.34 24.01
C ASP A 430 -2.34 46.23 24.18
N SER A 431 -1.21 45.85 23.58
CA SER A 431 0.02 46.63 23.67
C SER A 431 -0.12 47.99 22.98
N ASN A 432 0.37 49.06 23.62
CA ASN A 432 0.46 50.41 23.03
C ASN A 432 1.40 50.48 21.81
N ARG A 433 2.24 49.46 21.57
CA ARG A 433 3.15 49.42 20.42
C ARG A 433 2.48 48.72 19.24
N TRP A 434 2.27 49.44 18.15
CA TRP A 434 1.57 48.95 16.95
C TRP A 434 2.13 47.63 16.41
N LEU A 435 3.47 47.47 16.37
CA LEU A 435 4.12 46.27 15.86
C LEU A 435 3.81 45.03 16.70
N TYR A 436 3.79 45.17 18.04
CA TYR A 436 3.51 44.06 18.95
C TYR A 436 2.05 43.63 18.83
N ARG A 437 1.14 44.61 18.77
CA ARG A 437 -0.28 44.39 18.53
C ARG A 437 -0.52 43.71 17.18
N HIS A 438 0.11 44.21 16.12
CA HIS A 438 -0.01 43.64 14.78
C HIS A 438 0.50 42.19 14.73
N LEU A 439 1.67 41.90 15.32
CA LEU A 439 2.24 40.55 15.36
C LEU A 439 1.39 39.58 16.19
N ALA A 440 0.77 40.03 17.29
CA ALA A 440 -0.15 39.21 18.07
C ALA A 440 -1.40 38.81 17.26
N HIS A 441 -2.02 39.76 16.56
CA HIS A 441 -3.17 39.47 15.67
C HIS A 441 -2.77 38.60 14.47
N TRP A 442 -1.58 38.83 13.92
CA TRP A 442 -1.04 38.00 12.84
C TRP A 442 -0.80 36.56 13.32
N GLU A 443 -0.19 36.35 14.49
CA GLU A 443 0.07 35.03 15.06
C GLU A 443 -1.25 34.26 15.25
N GLU A 444 -2.25 34.88 15.87
CA GLU A 444 -3.58 34.28 16.06
C GLU A 444 -4.21 33.86 14.72
N LYS A 445 -4.18 34.75 13.71
CA LYS A 445 -4.68 34.44 12.37
C LYS A 445 -3.93 33.26 11.74
N GLN A 446 -2.61 33.16 11.94
CA GLN A 446 -1.83 32.04 11.43
C GLN A 446 -2.15 30.74 12.18
N PHE A 447 -2.31 30.77 13.50
CA PHE A 447 -2.69 29.59 14.29
C PHE A 447 -4.07 29.08 13.90
N PHE A 448 -5.03 29.97 13.69
CA PHE A 448 -6.33 29.62 13.13
C PHE A 448 -6.17 28.91 11.79
N GLN A 449 -5.42 29.49 10.84
CA GLN A 449 -5.14 28.83 9.56
C GLN A 449 -4.45 27.46 9.70
N ILE A 450 -3.51 27.31 10.65
CA ILE A 450 -2.82 26.04 10.88
C ILE A 450 -3.78 24.98 11.41
N CYS A 451 -4.60 25.30 12.41
CA CYS A 451 -5.55 24.36 13.00
C CYS A 451 -6.65 23.98 11.99
N SER A 452 -7.12 24.92 11.18
CA SER A 452 -8.15 24.66 10.15
C SER A 452 -7.65 23.91 8.92
N MET A 453 -6.33 23.69 8.74
CA MET A 453 -5.81 23.00 7.54
C MET A 453 -6.12 21.51 7.54
N GLN A 454 -6.02 20.87 8.70
CA GLN A 454 -6.12 19.43 8.85
C GLN A 454 -6.29 19.12 10.34
N ALA A 455 -7.34 18.39 10.69
CA ALA A 455 -7.53 17.84 12.03
C ALA A 455 -6.85 16.46 12.15
N PRO A 456 -6.47 16.01 13.37
CA PRO A 456 -5.98 14.65 13.56
C PRO A 456 -7.14 13.65 13.42
N ASP A 457 -6.85 12.47 12.85
CA ASP A 457 -7.82 11.38 12.76
C ASP A 457 -8.08 10.78 14.15
N ILE A 458 -7.02 10.66 14.95
CA ILE A 458 -7.07 10.18 16.34
C ILE A 458 -6.26 11.14 17.21
N LEU A 459 -6.83 11.53 18.35
CA LEU A 459 -6.16 12.31 19.37
C LEU A 459 -6.13 11.55 20.69
N VAL A 460 -4.92 11.17 21.13
CA VAL A 460 -4.67 10.44 22.38
C VAL A 460 -4.23 11.43 23.46
N ARG A 461 -5.04 11.59 24.50
CA ARG A 461 -4.76 12.44 25.66
C ARG A 461 -4.15 11.59 26.78
N LEU A 462 -2.89 11.86 27.10
CA LEU A 462 -2.19 11.24 28.22
C LEU A 462 -2.39 12.09 29.48
N ASN A 463 -3.13 11.56 30.44
CA ASN A 463 -3.55 12.25 31.66
C ASN A 463 -2.79 11.71 32.89
N PRO A 464 -1.65 12.32 33.29
CA PRO A 464 -0.96 11.91 34.52
C PRO A 464 -1.54 12.62 35.75
N SER A 465 -1.44 11.97 36.91
CA SER A 465 -1.54 12.66 38.20
C SER A 465 -0.42 13.68 38.36
N VAL A 466 -0.70 14.69 39.18
CA VAL A 466 0.25 15.78 39.48
C VAL A 466 1.55 15.21 40.08
N ASP A 467 1.42 14.20 40.96
CA ASP A 467 2.54 13.59 41.67
C ASP A 467 3.48 12.84 40.71
N ILE A 468 2.94 12.08 39.76
CA ILE A 468 3.73 11.35 38.76
C ILE A 468 4.36 12.31 37.74
N ALA A 469 3.64 13.35 37.30
CA ALA A 469 4.19 14.35 36.39
C ALA A 469 5.37 15.12 37.00
N VAL A 470 5.31 15.42 38.30
CA VAL A 470 6.40 16.06 39.06
C VAL A 470 7.54 15.08 39.32
N GLY A 471 7.24 13.84 39.71
CA GLY A 471 8.24 12.79 39.96
C GLY A 471 9.09 12.46 38.74
N ARG A 472 8.52 12.47 37.54
CA ARG A 472 9.24 12.24 36.28
C ARG A 472 10.16 13.41 35.87
N LYS A 473 10.11 14.55 36.56
CA LYS A 473 10.96 15.73 36.36
C LYS A 473 11.66 16.10 37.68
N GLU A 474 12.60 15.27 38.12
CA GLU A 474 13.36 15.43 39.38
C GLU A 474 14.04 16.80 39.55
N GLU A 475 14.27 17.56 38.47
CA GLU A 475 14.93 18.86 38.51
C GLU A 475 14.06 20.04 39.01
N ASN A 476 12.75 19.90 39.24
CA ASN A 476 11.86 21.07 39.42
C ASN A 476 10.83 21.00 40.57
N LYS A 477 11.28 20.78 41.81
CA LYS A 477 10.42 20.92 43.02
C LYS A 477 9.83 22.33 43.21
N LYS A 478 10.37 23.37 42.55
CA LYS A 478 9.87 24.76 42.62
C LYS A 478 8.74 25.09 41.62
N ILE A 479 8.29 24.14 40.79
CA ILE A 479 7.34 24.38 39.66
C ILE A 479 6.06 23.53 39.80
N VAL A 480 5.77 22.97 40.99
CA VAL A 480 4.57 22.13 41.21
C VAL A 480 3.27 22.89 40.88
N ALA A 481 3.14 24.13 41.37
CA ALA A 481 1.96 24.95 41.11
C ALA A 481 1.75 25.27 39.61
N LEU A 482 2.82 25.48 38.85
CA LEU A 482 2.76 25.78 37.42
C LEU A 482 2.51 24.51 36.58
N ILE A 483 2.97 23.35 37.03
CA ILE A 483 2.61 22.06 36.44
C ILE A 483 1.13 21.76 36.69
N ALA A 484 0.65 21.94 37.92
CA ALA A 484 -0.76 21.78 38.25
C ALA A 484 -1.67 22.72 37.44
N GLN A 485 -1.28 24.00 37.29
CA GLN A 485 -1.99 24.96 36.44
C GLN A 485 -2.01 24.54 34.97
N LYS A 486 -0.91 23.98 34.44
CA LYS A 486 -0.86 23.45 33.07
C LYS A 486 -1.72 22.21 32.89
N ILE A 487 -1.80 21.34 33.90
CA ILE A 487 -2.66 20.15 33.89
C ILE A 487 -4.14 20.58 33.89
N ASP A 488 -4.53 21.52 34.76
CA ASP A 488 -5.91 22.02 34.80
C ASP A 488 -6.30 22.75 33.50
N ALA A 489 -5.40 23.57 32.96
CA ALA A 489 -5.62 24.19 31.65
C ALA A 489 -5.70 23.15 30.51
N PHE A 490 -4.91 22.08 30.58
CA PHE A 490 -4.96 21.00 29.60
C PHE A 490 -6.30 20.26 29.61
N LYS A 491 -6.89 20.00 30.79
CA LYS A 491 -8.22 19.38 30.92
C LYS A 491 -9.33 20.19 30.24
N LYS A 492 -9.13 21.51 30.07
CA LYS A 492 -10.09 22.42 29.42
C LYS A 492 -9.92 22.48 27.90
N LEU A 493 -8.90 21.86 27.32
CA LEU A 493 -8.70 21.82 25.87
C LEU A 493 -9.65 20.81 25.23
N ASP A 494 -10.43 21.27 24.27
CA ASP A 494 -11.43 20.46 23.59
C ASP A 494 -11.16 20.38 22.08
N PHE A 495 -10.75 19.21 21.58
CA PHE A 495 -10.41 19.03 20.17
C PHE A 495 -11.62 18.52 19.38
N TRP A 496 -12.67 19.35 19.31
CA TRP A 496 -13.95 19.00 18.67
C TRP A 496 -13.84 18.61 17.19
N ASP A 497 -12.78 19.05 16.51
CA ASP A 497 -12.52 18.78 15.10
C ASP A 497 -11.76 17.47 14.87
N ALA A 498 -11.20 16.86 15.92
CA ALA A 498 -10.54 15.56 15.85
C ALA A 498 -11.57 14.46 15.53
N GLY A 499 -11.17 13.48 14.71
CA GLY A 499 -12.05 12.37 14.34
C GLY A 499 -12.49 11.54 15.55
N GLU A 500 -11.52 11.16 16.38
CA GLU A 500 -11.75 10.50 17.66
C GLU A 500 -10.80 11.05 18.74
N VAL A 501 -11.30 11.18 19.97
CA VAL A 501 -10.52 11.61 21.14
C VAL A 501 -10.56 10.51 22.19
N HIS A 502 -9.39 10.05 22.62
CA HIS A 502 -9.24 8.98 23.61
C HIS A 502 -8.39 9.44 24.78
N ASP A 503 -8.89 9.26 26.00
CA ASP A 503 -8.19 9.57 27.24
C ASP A 503 -7.54 8.30 27.80
N ILE A 504 -6.22 8.36 28.01
CA ILE A 504 -5.43 7.28 28.60
C ILE A 504 -4.83 7.78 29.91
N ASP A 505 -4.95 6.98 30.96
CA ASP A 505 -4.29 7.25 32.23
C ASP A 505 -2.77 7.10 32.04
N ALA A 506 -2.03 8.18 32.29
CA ALA A 506 -0.58 8.17 32.14
C ALA A 506 0.16 7.77 33.43
N ASP A 507 -0.59 7.40 34.46
CA ASP A 507 -0.09 6.82 35.71
C ASP A 507 0.19 5.33 35.59
N ASP A 508 -0.49 4.66 34.65
CA ASP A 508 -0.26 3.26 34.31
C ASP A 508 1.20 3.00 33.87
N GLN A 509 1.60 1.73 33.97
CA GLN A 509 2.88 1.30 33.45
C GLN A 509 2.97 1.59 31.95
N LEU A 510 4.17 1.97 31.47
CA LEU A 510 4.39 2.34 30.08
C LEU A 510 3.90 1.25 29.08
N ASN A 511 4.01 -0.02 29.44
CA ASN A 511 3.54 -1.13 28.59
C ASN A 511 2.02 -1.14 28.42
N GLU A 512 1.26 -0.81 29.46
CA GLU A 512 -0.20 -0.73 29.43
C GLU A 512 -0.66 0.49 28.61
N VAL A 513 -0.04 1.66 28.84
CA VAL A 513 -0.26 2.87 28.02
C VAL A 513 0.03 2.57 26.54
N LEU A 514 1.10 1.84 26.24
CA LEU A 514 1.43 1.42 24.88
C LEU A 514 0.41 0.42 24.32
N TYR A 515 -0.04 -0.56 25.09
CA TYR A 515 -1.08 -1.51 24.69
C TYR A 515 -2.36 -0.78 24.28
N GLN A 516 -2.90 0.06 25.17
CA GLN A 516 -4.12 0.84 24.90
C GLN A 516 -3.95 1.75 23.69
N THR A 517 -2.81 2.42 23.57
CA THR A 517 -2.53 3.29 22.42
C THR A 517 -2.47 2.48 21.11
N ARG A 518 -1.88 1.29 21.11
CA ARG A 518 -1.83 0.41 19.93
C ARG A 518 -3.23 -0.07 19.54
N GLU A 519 -4.03 -0.51 20.51
CA GLU A 519 -5.42 -0.95 20.29
C GLU A 519 -6.27 0.15 19.67
N ILE A 520 -6.22 1.38 20.20
CA ILE A 520 -6.96 2.53 19.66
C ILE A 520 -6.56 2.80 18.21
N ILE A 521 -5.26 2.92 17.95
CA ILE A 521 -4.75 3.27 16.62
C ILE A 521 -5.10 2.16 15.62
N TRP A 522 -4.88 0.89 16.00
CA TRP A 522 -5.08 -0.24 15.11
C TRP A 522 -6.56 -0.53 14.88
N GLY A 523 -7.39 -0.44 15.91
CA GLY A 523 -8.84 -0.56 15.80
C GLY A 523 -9.45 0.48 14.87
N HIS A 524 -8.96 1.72 14.88
CA HIS A 524 -9.37 2.73 13.89
C HIS A 524 -8.92 2.36 12.46
N LEU A 525 -7.69 1.84 12.28
CA LEU A 525 -7.23 1.38 10.97
C LEU A 525 -8.09 0.23 10.42
N GLN A 526 -8.54 -0.70 11.28
CA GLN A 526 -9.43 -1.81 10.88
C GLN A 526 -10.80 -1.33 10.41
N LYS A 527 -11.37 -0.32 11.08
CA LYS A 527 -12.69 0.27 10.76
C LYS A 527 -12.71 1.00 9.42
N ARG A 528 -11.54 1.41 8.90
CA ARG A 528 -11.48 2.13 7.62
C ARG A 528 -12.09 1.28 6.51
N PRO A 529 -13.00 1.83 5.67
CA PRO A 529 -13.51 1.08 4.54
C PRO A 529 -12.35 0.69 3.61
N ILE A 530 -12.45 -0.48 2.98
CA ILE A 530 -11.58 -0.78 1.82
C ILE A 530 -11.77 0.37 0.84
N SER A 531 -10.65 0.99 0.42
CA SER A 531 -10.66 2.00 -0.64
C SER A 531 -11.42 1.40 -1.81
N ARG A 532 -12.57 1.98 -2.15
CA ARG A 532 -13.30 1.51 -3.33
C ARG A 532 -12.58 2.05 -4.54
N PRO A 533 -12.42 1.24 -5.60
CA PRO A 533 -11.92 1.73 -6.87
C PRO A 533 -12.67 2.99 -7.29
N ASP A 534 -11.92 3.94 -7.84
CA ASP A 534 -12.48 5.16 -8.40
C ASP A 534 -13.37 4.86 -9.61
N PHE A 535 -13.05 3.79 -10.35
CA PHE A 535 -13.89 3.32 -11.44
C PHE A 535 -13.88 1.79 -11.57
N TYR A 536 -14.93 1.28 -12.19
CA TYR A 536 -15.05 -0.11 -12.62
C TYR A 536 -15.11 -0.14 -14.14
N GLU A 537 -14.26 -0.91 -14.79
CA GLU A 537 -14.34 -1.14 -16.24
C GLU A 537 -14.86 -2.55 -16.53
N CYS A 538 -16.00 -2.62 -17.21
CA CYS A 538 -16.55 -3.88 -17.71
C CYS A 538 -15.99 -4.18 -19.10
N PHE A 539 -15.64 -5.44 -19.35
CA PHE A 539 -15.23 -5.92 -20.67
C PHE A 539 -15.63 -7.38 -20.87
N GLY A 540 -15.73 -7.81 -22.14
CA GLY A 540 -16.13 -9.17 -22.52
C GLY A 540 -16.80 -9.19 -23.90
N LEU A 541 -17.26 -10.34 -24.38
CA LEU A 541 -17.84 -10.44 -25.72
C LEU A 541 -19.05 -9.51 -25.92
N PRO A 542 -19.21 -8.82 -27.08
CA PRO A 542 -20.43 -8.06 -27.37
C PRO A 542 -21.64 -8.98 -27.22
N GLY A 543 -22.65 -8.62 -26.42
CA GLY A 543 -23.77 -9.53 -26.12
C GLY A 543 -23.68 -10.27 -24.78
N SER A 544 -22.59 -10.15 -24.03
CA SER A 544 -22.43 -10.73 -22.69
C SER A 544 -23.29 -10.08 -21.57
N GLY A 545 -24.08 -9.06 -21.89
CA GLY A 545 -24.98 -8.41 -20.92
C GLY A 545 -24.42 -7.17 -20.20
N LYS A 546 -23.15 -6.80 -20.45
CA LYS A 546 -22.47 -5.62 -19.85
C LYS A 546 -23.30 -4.35 -19.81
N THR A 547 -23.71 -3.85 -20.98
CA THR A 547 -24.45 -2.59 -21.12
C THR A 547 -25.79 -2.63 -20.39
N THR A 548 -26.48 -3.77 -20.41
CA THR A 548 -27.76 -3.92 -19.71
C THR A 548 -27.56 -3.85 -18.19
N VAL A 549 -26.57 -4.59 -17.67
CA VAL A 549 -26.23 -4.59 -16.24
C VAL A 549 -25.77 -3.20 -15.79
N CYS A 550 -24.89 -2.54 -16.53
CA CYS A 550 -24.39 -1.21 -16.18
C CYS A 550 -25.52 -0.17 -16.15
N LYS A 551 -26.44 -0.18 -17.13
CA LYS A 551 -27.60 0.74 -17.17
C LYS A 551 -28.49 0.57 -15.94
N ASP A 552 -28.77 -0.67 -15.53
CA ASP A 552 -29.53 -0.93 -14.32
C ASP A 552 -28.80 -0.41 -13.07
N ILE A 553 -27.48 -0.61 -12.98
CA ILE A 553 -26.69 -0.13 -11.84
C ILE A 553 -26.61 1.39 -11.78
N TYR A 554 -26.50 2.10 -12.91
CA TYR A 554 -26.48 3.56 -12.94
C TYR A 554 -27.72 4.14 -12.22
N THR A 555 -28.88 3.51 -12.39
CA THR A 555 -30.12 3.92 -11.72
C THR A 555 -30.15 3.59 -10.22
N ARG A 556 -29.41 2.56 -9.78
CA ARG A 556 -29.47 2.02 -8.41
C ARG A 556 -28.34 2.51 -7.48
N ALA A 557 -27.15 2.80 -7.99
CA ALA A 557 -25.93 2.91 -7.18
C ALA A 557 -25.24 4.29 -7.14
N VAL A 558 -25.85 5.34 -7.73
CA VAL A 558 -25.27 6.71 -7.80
C VAL A 558 -23.83 6.68 -8.35
N LEU A 559 -23.64 5.98 -9.47
CA LEU A 559 -22.37 5.92 -10.19
C LEU A 559 -22.48 6.68 -11.51
N GLY A 560 -21.39 7.35 -11.89
CA GLY A 560 -21.30 7.96 -13.20
C GLY A 560 -21.16 6.90 -14.30
N GLY A 561 -21.79 7.14 -15.44
CA GLY A 561 -21.65 6.31 -16.64
C GLY A 561 -20.59 6.83 -17.62
N VAL A 562 -20.37 6.09 -18.70
CA VAL A 562 -19.49 6.52 -19.81
C VAL A 562 -19.91 7.87 -20.39
N THR A 563 -21.22 8.10 -20.51
CA THR A 563 -21.79 9.35 -21.05
C THR A 563 -21.48 10.58 -20.21
N ASP A 564 -21.20 10.40 -18.93
CA ASP A 564 -20.83 11.50 -18.03
C ASP A 564 -19.38 11.96 -18.24
N ILE A 565 -18.51 11.03 -18.63
CA ILE A 565 -17.09 11.30 -18.92
C ILE A 565 -16.95 11.84 -20.36
N PHE A 566 -17.68 11.21 -21.26
CA PHE A 566 -17.65 11.45 -22.69
C PHE A 566 -18.94 12.18 -23.10
N GLU A 567 -18.96 13.52 -22.92
CA GLU A 567 -20.08 14.41 -23.25
C GLU A 567 -20.88 13.95 -24.48
N ALA A 568 -22.21 14.04 -24.42
CA ALA A 568 -23.09 13.75 -25.55
C ALA A 568 -22.82 14.65 -26.78
N ARG A 569 -22.14 15.79 -26.61
CA ARG A 569 -21.71 16.66 -27.71
C ARG A 569 -20.32 16.26 -28.21
N PRO A 570 -20.17 15.92 -29.50
CA PRO A 570 -18.87 15.58 -30.05
C PRO A 570 -17.96 16.81 -30.07
N PHE A 571 -16.73 16.67 -29.58
CA PHE A 571 -15.71 17.70 -29.73
C PHE A 571 -15.51 18.07 -31.20
N THR A 572 -15.29 19.35 -31.45
CA THR A 572 -14.88 19.85 -32.77
C THR A 572 -13.53 19.24 -33.15
N PHE A 573 -13.22 19.24 -34.46
CA PHE A 573 -11.94 18.76 -34.96
C PHE A 573 -10.75 19.44 -34.24
N PHE A 574 -10.83 20.75 -34.03
CA PHE A 574 -9.79 21.52 -33.33
C PHE A 574 -9.60 21.10 -31.87
N GLN A 575 -10.68 20.86 -31.14
CA GLN A 575 -10.60 20.38 -29.75
C GLN A 575 -9.97 18.98 -29.66
N LYS A 576 -10.33 18.07 -30.58
CA LYS A 576 -9.70 16.74 -30.67
C LYS A 576 -8.21 16.84 -30.99
N ALA A 577 -7.84 17.69 -31.94
CA ALA A 577 -6.44 17.92 -32.31
C ALA A 577 -5.65 18.50 -31.14
N GLN A 578 -6.18 19.52 -30.45
CA GLN A 578 -5.55 20.13 -29.27
C GLN A 578 -5.35 19.12 -28.14
N LEU A 579 -6.36 18.31 -27.82
CA LEU A 579 -6.25 17.27 -26.80
C LEU A 579 -5.24 16.19 -27.18
N THR A 580 -5.16 15.82 -28.46
CA THR A 580 -4.20 14.83 -28.96
C THR A 580 -2.77 15.35 -28.86
N VAL A 581 -2.55 16.62 -29.23
CA VAL A 581 -1.24 17.28 -29.10
C VAL A 581 -0.86 17.39 -27.61
N TYR A 582 -1.80 17.82 -26.77
CA TYR A 582 -1.58 17.89 -25.33
C TYR A 582 -1.24 16.51 -24.74
N SER A 583 -2.00 15.45 -25.07
CA SER A 583 -1.73 14.11 -24.57
C SER A 583 -0.37 13.59 -25.04
N LEU A 584 0.03 13.88 -26.29
CA LEU A 584 1.35 13.52 -26.81
C LEU A 584 2.49 14.15 -26.01
N PHE A 585 2.38 15.43 -25.65
CA PHE A 585 3.38 16.11 -24.83
C PHE A 585 3.33 15.69 -23.35
N SER A 586 2.13 15.43 -22.82
CA SER A 586 1.96 15.06 -21.41
C SER A 586 2.38 13.62 -21.10
N ASP A 587 2.22 12.70 -22.06
CA ASP A 587 2.40 11.26 -21.82
C ASP A 587 2.93 10.53 -23.07
N PHE A 588 4.06 11.01 -23.61
CA PHE A 588 4.69 10.46 -24.81
C PHE A 588 5.02 8.96 -24.72
N VAL A 589 5.20 8.44 -23.50
CA VAL A 589 5.51 7.03 -23.25
C VAL A 589 4.34 6.13 -23.64
N VAL A 590 3.07 6.55 -23.43
CA VAL A 590 1.91 5.78 -23.91
C VAL A 590 1.97 5.61 -25.42
N TYR A 591 2.26 6.69 -26.16
CA TYR A 591 2.34 6.65 -27.61
C TYR A 591 3.47 5.75 -28.11
N PHE A 592 4.62 5.78 -27.44
CA PHE A 592 5.70 4.84 -27.72
C PHE A 592 5.29 3.39 -27.49
N LEU A 593 4.61 3.09 -26.38
CA LEU A 593 4.13 1.73 -26.07
C LEU A 593 3.05 1.27 -27.05
N LEU A 594 2.16 2.15 -27.49
CA LEU A 594 1.17 1.86 -28.54
C LEU A 594 1.84 1.59 -29.89
N ALA A 595 2.79 2.43 -30.31
CA ALA A 595 3.55 2.21 -31.55
C ALA A 595 4.32 0.88 -31.51
N LYS A 596 4.93 0.56 -30.36
CA LYS A 596 5.58 -0.72 -30.11
C LYS A 596 4.59 -1.88 -30.20
N LEU A 597 3.41 -1.78 -29.58
CA LEU A 597 2.36 -2.81 -29.69
C LEU A 597 1.95 -3.03 -31.16
N CYS A 598 1.74 -1.95 -31.92
CA CYS A 598 1.40 -2.06 -33.33
C CYS A 598 2.52 -2.71 -34.15
N PHE A 599 3.78 -2.41 -33.84
CA PHE A 599 4.92 -3.04 -34.49
C PHE A 599 5.03 -4.54 -34.14
N ASP A 600 5.00 -4.87 -32.85
CA ASP A 600 5.13 -6.24 -32.33
C ASP A 600 4.01 -7.16 -32.87
N MET A 601 2.80 -6.63 -33.05
CA MET A 601 1.62 -7.36 -33.53
C MET A 601 1.35 -7.14 -35.03
N ASN A 602 2.22 -6.42 -35.75
CA ASN A 602 2.06 -6.04 -37.17
C ASN A 602 0.69 -5.41 -37.52
N ILE A 603 0.18 -4.54 -36.65
CA ILE A 603 -1.10 -3.83 -36.83
C ILE A 603 -0.89 -2.67 -37.80
N ARG A 604 -1.48 -2.79 -38.99
CA ARG A 604 -1.50 -1.74 -40.03
C ARG A 604 -2.90 -1.29 -40.41
N ASP A 605 -3.92 -2.00 -39.95
CA ASP A 605 -5.31 -1.69 -40.25
C ASP A 605 -5.70 -0.31 -39.70
N ARG A 606 -6.35 0.50 -40.54
CA ARG A 606 -6.68 1.90 -40.20
C ARG A 606 -7.70 1.98 -39.06
N GLU A 607 -8.66 1.06 -39.03
CA GLU A 607 -9.69 1.03 -37.99
C GLU A 607 -9.08 0.59 -36.65
N ALA A 608 -8.24 -0.45 -36.66
CA ALA A 608 -7.49 -0.90 -35.50
C ALA A 608 -6.60 0.21 -34.92
N LEU A 609 -5.86 0.93 -35.77
CA LEU A 609 -5.05 2.07 -35.34
C LEU A 609 -5.90 3.17 -34.71
N ASN A 610 -7.10 3.44 -35.24
CA ASN A 610 -8.01 4.42 -34.66
C ASN A 610 -8.47 4.02 -33.24
N TYR A 611 -8.78 2.73 -33.02
CA TYR A 611 -9.10 2.20 -31.68
C TYR A 611 -7.96 2.33 -30.68
N LEU A 612 -6.70 2.17 -31.11
CA LEU A 612 -5.53 2.24 -30.24
C LEU A 612 -5.09 3.68 -29.96
N PHE A 613 -5.02 4.54 -30.98
CA PHE A 613 -4.50 5.90 -30.82
C PHE A 613 -5.51 6.89 -30.23
N ARG A 614 -6.79 6.50 -30.06
CA ARG A 614 -7.76 7.26 -29.26
C ARG A 614 -7.60 7.06 -27.74
N LEU A 615 -6.96 5.97 -27.32
CA LEU A 615 -6.84 5.61 -25.90
C LEU A 615 -6.19 6.73 -25.07
N PRO A 616 -5.05 7.34 -25.46
CA PRO A 616 -4.38 8.35 -24.61
C PRO A 616 -5.28 9.55 -24.27
N VAL A 617 -6.11 9.98 -25.22
CA VAL A 617 -7.09 11.05 -25.00
C VAL A 617 -8.21 10.59 -24.06
N GLN A 618 -8.68 9.34 -24.20
CA GLN A 618 -9.66 8.75 -23.28
C GLN A 618 -9.11 8.62 -21.84
N LYS A 619 -7.83 8.26 -21.67
CA LYS A 619 -7.14 8.22 -20.37
C LYS A 619 -7.17 9.56 -19.68
N LEU A 620 -6.81 10.63 -20.39
CA LEU A 620 -6.80 11.97 -19.85
C LEU A 620 -8.19 12.40 -19.36
N ARG A 621 -9.24 12.07 -20.13
CA ARG A 621 -10.62 12.37 -19.74
C ARG A 621 -11.06 11.60 -18.51
N LEU A 622 -10.79 10.29 -18.46
CA LEU A 622 -11.11 9.47 -17.30
C LEU A 622 -10.39 9.99 -16.05
N LYS A 623 -9.08 10.27 -16.15
CA LYS A 623 -8.28 10.80 -15.04
C LYS A 623 -8.83 12.11 -14.48
N ASN A 624 -9.36 12.97 -15.33
CA ASN A 624 -9.99 14.22 -14.88
C ASN A 624 -11.34 13.95 -14.20
N ALA A 625 -12.17 13.08 -14.78
CA ALA A 625 -13.53 12.79 -14.32
C ALA A 625 -13.56 12.06 -12.96
N VAL A 626 -12.66 11.11 -12.76
CA VAL A 626 -12.54 10.28 -11.54
C VAL A 626 -12.33 11.11 -10.27
N ASN A 627 -11.77 12.32 -10.36
CA ASN A 627 -11.57 13.18 -9.18
C ASN A 627 -12.88 13.71 -8.58
N GLU A 628 -14.02 13.60 -9.27
CA GLU A 628 -15.30 14.19 -8.86
C GLU A 628 -16.27 13.17 -8.27
N LYS A 629 -16.34 11.97 -8.87
CA LYS A 629 -17.25 10.89 -8.49
C LYS A 629 -16.70 9.54 -8.97
N ARG A 630 -17.31 8.45 -8.51
CA ARG A 630 -16.98 7.10 -8.98
C ARG A 630 -17.74 6.74 -10.25
N TYR A 631 -17.14 5.89 -11.08
CA TYR A 631 -17.72 5.49 -12.38
C TYR A 631 -17.86 3.98 -12.51
N LEU A 632 -18.93 3.55 -13.16
CA LEU A 632 -19.03 2.22 -13.74
C LEU A 632 -19.04 2.40 -15.26
N ILE A 633 -18.12 1.74 -15.94
CA ILE A 633 -17.84 1.97 -17.34
C ILE A 633 -18.11 0.68 -18.07
N GLU A 634 -19.18 0.67 -18.84
CA GLU A 634 -19.63 -0.51 -19.58
C GLU A 634 -18.58 -1.05 -20.56
N GLN A 635 -17.77 -0.16 -21.16
CA GLN A 635 -16.69 -0.46 -22.11
C GLN A 635 -15.70 0.71 -22.20
N LEU A 636 -14.39 0.47 -22.09
CA LEU A 636 -13.38 1.48 -22.38
C LEU A 636 -12.09 0.91 -22.99
N PHE A 637 -10.98 0.88 -22.26
CA PHE A 637 -9.66 0.62 -22.85
C PHE A 637 -9.45 -0.84 -23.21
N LEU A 638 -9.76 -1.79 -22.31
CA LEU A 638 -9.58 -3.22 -22.56
C LEU A 638 -10.48 -3.68 -23.71
N GLN A 639 -11.73 -3.19 -23.73
CA GLN A 639 -12.67 -3.45 -24.82
C GLN A 639 -12.22 -2.83 -26.16
N ASN A 640 -11.59 -1.65 -26.13
CA ASN A 640 -11.04 -1.00 -27.34
C ASN A 640 -9.80 -1.73 -27.87
N ILE A 641 -8.94 -2.24 -26.99
CA ILE A 641 -7.80 -3.08 -27.37
C ILE A 641 -8.31 -4.34 -28.06
N TRP A 642 -9.29 -5.02 -27.47
CA TRP A 642 -9.94 -6.17 -28.09
C TRP A 642 -10.52 -5.82 -29.47
N SER A 643 -11.25 -4.70 -29.57
CA SER A 643 -11.85 -4.26 -30.84
C SER A 643 -10.80 -4.01 -31.91
N ALA A 644 -9.67 -3.39 -31.54
CA ALA A 644 -8.54 -3.16 -32.43
C ALA A 644 -7.93 -4.47 -32.94
N PHE A 645 -7.74 -5.44 -32.06
CA PHE A 645 -7.19 -6.75 -32.41
C PHE A 645 -8.11 -7.53 -33.35
N ILE A 646 -9.42 -7.49 -33.13
CA ILE A 646 -10.40 -8.08 -34.06
C ILE A 646 -10.32 -7.42 -35.45
N CYS A 647 -10.27 -6.08 -35.52
CA CYS A 647 -10.10 -5.37 -36.81
C CYS A 647 -8.78 -5.75 -37.50
N ALA A 648 -7.71 -5.95 -36.73
CA ALA A 648 -6.41 -6.38 -37.22
C ALA A 648 -6.29 -7.89 -37.49
N LYS A 649 -7.37 -8.68 -37.30
CA LYS A 649 -7.39 -10.15 -37.43
C LYS A 649 -6.38 -10.87 -36.54
N ILE A 650 -6.16 -10.34 -35.33
CA ILE A 650 -5.35 -10.97 -34.30
C ILE A 650 -6.24 -11.94 -33.51
N THR A 651 -5.79 -13.17 -33.32
CA THR A 651 -6.55 -14.24 -32.64
C THR A 651 -6.01 -14.57 -31.25
N GLU A 652 -4.76 -14.21 -30.96
CA GLU A 652 -4.07 -14.49 -29.70
C GLU A 652 -3.11 -13.34 -29.34
N VAL A 653 -2.88 -13.13 -28.04
CA VAL A 653 -1.89 -12.16 -27.56
C VAL A 653 -1.22 -12.64 -26.28
N LYS A 654 0.12 -12.71 -26.30
CA LYS A 654 0.88 -13.06 -25.09
C LYS A 654 0.85 -11.91 -24.07
N PRO A 655 0.75 -12.20 -22.76
CA PRO A 655 0.82 -11.18 -21.71
C PRO A 655 2.06 -10.27 -21.81
N ALA A 656 3.22 -10.81 -22.20
CA ALA A 656 4.47 -10.05 -22.35
C ALA A 656 4.39 -8.88 -23.32
N THR A 657 3.50 -8.97 -24.32
CA THR A 657 3.29 -7.95 -25.36
C THR A 657 2.40 -6.83 -24.82
N LEU A 658 1.32 -7.19 -24.11
CA LEU A 658 0.25 -6.25 -23.76
C LEU A 658 0.35 -5.69 -22.32
N SER A 659 0.77 -6.50 -21.34
CA SER A 659 0.80 -6.10 -19.92
C SER A 659 1.61 -4.81 -19.66
N PRO A 660 2.75 -4.54 -20.35
CA PRO A 660 3.48 -3.29 -20.15
C PRO A 660 2.69 -2.05 -20.56
N LEU A 661 1.93 -2.13 -21.66
CA LEU A 661 1.04 -1.06 -22.08
C LEU A 661 -0.02 -0.87 -21.00
N ILE A 662 -0.75 -1.93 -20.63
CA ILE A 662 -1.81 -1.89 -19.60
C ILE A 662 -1.27 -1.29 -18.29
N GLN A 663 -0.16 -1.81 -17.77
CA GLN A 663 0.42 -1.35 -16.50
C GLN A 663 0.72 0.16 -16.53
N TYR A 664 1.30 0.66 -17.63
CA TYR A 664 1.62 2.07 -17.75
C TYR A 664 0.36 2.92 -17.97
N PHE A 665 -0.60 2.38 -18.69
CA PHE A 665 -1.85 3.04 -19.03
C PHE A 665 -2.67 3.38 -17.79
N TYR A 666 -2.75 2.44 -16.83
CA TYR A 666 -3.50 2.61 -15.57
C TYR A 666 -2.63 3.09 -14.38
N ARG A 667 -1.39 3.54 -14.61
CA ARG A 667 -0.40 3.86 -13.54
C ARG A 667 -0.84 4.91 -12.50
N ASP A 668 -1.90 5.68 -12.75
CA ASP A 668 -2.45 6.67 -11.80
C ASP A 668 -3.99 6.57 -11.67
N LEU A 669 -4.55 5.40 -11.95
CA LEU A 669 -5.98 5.16 -11.97
C LEU A 669 -6.28 4.01 -11.02
N ASP A 670 -7.05 4.26 -9.96
CA ASP A 670 -7.51 3.22 -9.04
C ASP A 670 -8.76 2.56 -9.62
N GLY A 671 -8.60 1.41 -10.27
CA GLY A 671 -9.64 0.76 -11.05
C GLY A 671 -9.76 -0.73 -10.77
N ALA A 672 -11.00 -1.23 -10.77
CA ALA A 672 -11.31 -2.66 -10.79
C ALA A 672 -11.92 -3.05 -12.14
N PHE A 673 -11.65 -4.27 -12.59
CA PHE A 673 -12.01 -4.71 -13.93
C PHE A 673 -12.95 -5.90 -13.85
N LEU A 674 -14.12 -5.80 -14.47
CA LEU A 674 -15.14 -6.83 -14.46
C LEU A 674 -15.12 -7.54 -15.81
N TYR A 675 -14.57 -8.75 -15.83
CA TYR A 675 -14.54 -9.59 -17.02
C TYR A 675 -15.81 -10.43 -17.10
N PHE A 676 -16.68 -10.14 -18.06
CA PHE A 676 -17.92 -10.88 -18.30
C PHE A 676 -17.61 -12.09 -19.18
N ASP A 677 -17.26 -13.19 -18.52
CA ASP A 677 -16.91 -14.45 -19.16
C ASP A 677 -18.16 -15.18 -19.65
N THR A 678 -18.16 -15.55 -20.92
CA THR A 678 -19.28 -16.25 -21.58
C THR A 678 -18.80 -16.85 -22.88
N THR A 679 -19.48 -17.92 -23.28
CA THR A 679 -19.15 -18.61 -24.53
C THR A 679 -19.74 -17.91 -25.76
N PRO A 680 -19.10 -18.02 -26.94
CA PRO A 680 -19.61 -17.45 -28.20
C PRO A 680 -21.04 -17.90 -28.55
N GLU A 681 -21.41 -19.13 -28.18
CA GLU A 681 -22.71 -19.74 -28.47
C GLU A 681 -23.85 -19.04 -27.70
N ILE A 682 -23.62 -18.76 -26.41
CA ILE A 682 -24.59 -18.06 -25.56
C ILE A 682 -24.77 -16.62 -26.08
N VAL A 683 -23.65 -15.99 -26.44
CA VAL A 683 -23.63 -14.62 -26.93
C VAL A 683 -24.32 -14.48 -28.28
N SER A 684 -24.05 -15.38 -29.24
CA SER A 684 -24.67 -15.36 -30.56
C SER A 684 -26.19 -15.51 -30.47
N ALA A 685 -26.67 -16.44 -29.63
CA ALA A 685 -28.09 -16.61 -29.36
C ALA A 685 -28.75 -15.38 -28.72
N ARG A 686 -28.02 -14.64 -27.87
CA ARG A 686 -28.51 -13.38 -27.27
C ARG A 686 -28.57 -12.23 -28.27
N ILE A 687 -27.58 -12.14 -29.16
CA ILE A 687 -27.55 -11.08 -30.20
C ILE A 687 -28.65 -11.32 -31.23
N ALA A 688 -28.81 -12.55 -31.72
CA ALA A 688 -29.81 -12.87 -32.75
C ALA A 688 -31.25 -12.57 -32.32
N LYS A 689 -31.53 -12.52 -31.01
CA LYS A 689 -32.84 -12.18 -30.43
C LYS A 689 -33.09 -10.67 -30.25
N ARG A 690 -32.15 -9.79 -30.63
CA ARG A 690 -32.29 -8.34 -30.47
C ARG A 690 -33.19 -7.75 -31.55
N ILE A 691 -34.07 -6.83 -31.15
CA ILE A 691 -35.12 -6.27 -32.02
C ILE A 691 -34.70 -4.94 -32.67
N ASP A 692 -33.78 -4.15 -32.07
CA ASP A 692 -33.22 -2.91 -32.66
C ASP A 692 -31.78 -2.63 -32.14
N GLY A 693 -30.93 -2.07 -33.00
CA GLY A 693 -29.48 -2.34 -32.96
C GLY A 693 -28.48 -1.17 -32.75
N THR A 694 -27.39 -1.47 -32.04
CA THR A 694 -26.12 -0.70 -31.98
C THR A 694 -24.89 -1.60 -32.19
N SER A 695 -25.08 -2.88 -32.49
CA SER A 695 -24.05 -3.90 -32.67
C SER A 695 -23.81 -4.16 -34.16
N ARG A 696 -22.55 -4.39 -34.54
CA ARG A 696 -22.16 -4.82 -35.89
C ARG A 696 -22.69 -6.21 -36.32
N PHE A 697 -23.38 -6.90 -35.43
CA PHE A 697 -23.91 -8.25 -35.59
C PHE A 697 -25.45 -8.29 -35.59
N ASP A 698 -26.11 -7.14 -35.45
CA ASP A 698 -27.58 -7.10 -35.42
C ASP A 698 -28.15 -7.49 -36.80
N GLY A 699 -29.22 -8.28 -36.81
CA GLY A 699 -29.85 -8.80 -38.03
C GLY A 699 -29.17 -10.03 -38.66
N MET A 700 -28.11 -10.58 -38.04
CA MET A 700 -27.48 -11.83 -38.47
C MET A 700 -28.05 -13.05 -37.72
N ASP A 701 -28.00 -14.23 -38.35
CA ASP A 701 -28.36 -15.49 -37.70
C ASP A 701 -27.34 -15.84 -36.60
N ALA A 702 -27.80 -16.52 -35.54
CA ALA A 702 -26.94 -16.93 -34.43
C ALA A 702 -25.76 -17.80 -34.89
N ARG A 703 -25.95 -18.69 -35.88
CA ARG A 703 -24.87 -19.55 -36.40
C ARG A 703 -23.78 -18.72 -37.09
N ASP A 704 -24.17 -17.76 -37.92
CA ASP A 704 -23.22 -16.90 -38.63
C ASP A 704 -22.40 -16.04 -37.66
N ILE A 705 -23.05 -15.55 -36.59
CA ILE A 705 -22.39 -14.77 -35.54
C ILE A 705 -21.39 -15.65 -34.77
N GLU A 706 -21.78 -16.87 -34.42
CA GLU A 706 -20.94 -17.83 -33.72
C GLU A 706 -19.71 -18.23 -34.54
N GLU A 707 -19.90 -18.56 -35.83
CA GLU A 707 -18.80 -18.87 -36.74
C GLU A 707 -17.83 -17.71 -36.88
N ARG A 708 -18.32 -16.48 -36.92
CA ARG A 708 -17.45 -15.29 -36.93
C ARG A 708 -16.66 -15.17 -35.64
N PHE A 709 -17.30 -15.32 -34.47
CA PHE A 709 -16.59 -15.24 -33.19
C PHE A 709 -15.52 -16.34 -33.05
N ARG A 710 -15.84 -17.58 -33.43
CA ARG A 710 -14.87 -18.69 -33.42
C ARG A 710 -13.76 -18.47 -34.45
N GLY A 711 -14.11 -18.05 -35.66
CA GLY A 711 -13.17 -17.81 -36.76
C GLY A 711 -12.16 -16.68 -36.51
N CYS A 712 -12.46 -15.75 -35.59
CA CYS A 712 -11.52 -14.71 -35.15
C CYS A 712 -10.93 -14.93 -33.75
N GLY A 713 -11.15 -16.09 -33.12
CA GLY A 713 -10.62 -16.37 -31.77
C GLY A 713 -11.11 -15.37 -30.72
N ALA A 714 -12.32 -14.85 -30.86
CA ALA A 714 -12.79 -13.71 -30.07
C ALA A 714 -12.84 -13.96 -28.56
N GLY A 715 -13.21 -15.19 -28.16
CA GLY A 715 -13.28 -15.62 -26.76
C GLY A 715 -11.88 -15.76 -26.16
N SER A 716 -11.02 -16.56 -26.78
CA SER A 716 -9.63 -16.74 -26.33
C SER A 716 -8.87 -15.42 -26.22
N LEU A 717 -9.10 -14.50 -27.16
CA LEU A 717 -8.49 -13.18 -27.14
C LEU A 717 -8.94 -12.34 -25.93
N MET A 718 -10.18 -12.49 -25.45
CA MET A 718 -10.63 -11.82 -24.22
C MET A 718 -9.93 -12.38 -22.99
N ASP A 719 -9.76 -13.70 -22.91
CA ASP A 719 -9.04 -14.37 -21.82
C ASP A 719 -7.57 -13.95 -21.79
N ASP A 720 -6.95 -13.81 -22.96
CA ASP A 720 -5.59 -13.30 -23.09
C ASP A 720 -5.45 -11.85 -22.57
N ILE A 721 -6.42 -10.99 -22.88
CA ILE A 721 -6.45 -9.59 -22.39
C ILE A 721 -6.68 -9.56 -20.87
N ALA A 722 -7.57 -10.39 -20.33
CA ALA A 722 -7.79 -10.52 -18.89
C ALA A 722 -6.52 -10.99 -18.18
N THR A 723 -5.83 -11.97 -18.74
CA THR A 723 -4.55 -12.49 -18.23
C THR A 723 -3.46 -11.41 -18.27
N ALA A 724 -3.36 -10.66 -19.36
CA ALA A 724 -2.43 -9.53 -19.47
C ALA A 724 -2.76 -8.41 -18.46
N ALA A 725 -4.03 -8.17 -18.16
CA ALA A 725 -4.46 -7.22 -17.14
C ALA A 725 -4.06 -7.69 -15.73
N LEU A 726 -4.30 -8.96 -15.39
CA LEU A 726 -3.82 -9.57 -14.14
C LEU A 726 -2.31 -9.47 -14.01
N PHE A 727 -1.57 -9.80 -15.07
CA PHE A 727 -0.10 -9.72 -15.08
C PHE A 727 0.36 -8.26 -15.03
N ALA A 728 -0.41 -7.30 -15.54
CA ALA A 728 -0.15 -5.88 -15.37
C ALA A 728 -0.31 -5.42 -13.90
N GLY A 729 -0.95 -6.22 -13.05
CA GLY A 729 -1.21 -5.92 -11.64
C GLY A 729 -2.55 -5.23 -11.40
N LEU A 730 -3.51 -5.41 -12.32
CA LEU A 730 -4.87 -4.93 -12.16
C LEU A 730 -5.72 -5.95 -11.40
N ASP A 731 -6.69 -5.47 -10.64
CA ASP A 731 -7.69 -6.32 -9.97
C ASP A 731 -8.79 -6.71 -10.97
N VAL A 732 -8.68 -7.91 -11.53
CA VAL A 732 -9.65 -8.45 -12.51
C VAL A 732 -10.57 -9.46 -11.83
N TYR A 733 -11.86 -9.18 -11.84
CA TYR A 733 -12.91 -10.04 -11.32
C TYR A 733 -13.64 -10.72 -12.48
N VAL A 734 -13.59 -12.05 -12.50
CA VAL A 734 -14.33 -12.84 -13.48
C VAL A 734 -15.78 -12.95 -13.04
N VAL A 735 -16.69 -12.50 -13.89
CA VAL A 735 -18.13 -12.58 -13.72
C VAL A 735 -18.67 -13.58 -14.73
N ASP A 736 -19.08 -14.75 -14.25
CA ASP A 736 -19.78 -15.72 -15.09
C ASP A 736 -21.09 -15.11 -15.61
N ALA A 737 -21.10 -14.83 -16.91
CA ALA A 737 -22.15 -14.18 -17.65
C ALA A 737 -23.01 -15.14 -18.48
N SER A 738 -22.91 -16.46 -18.21
CA SER A 738 -23.74 -17.49 -18.86
C SER A 738 -25.21 -17.44 -18.41
N GLY A 739 -25.46 -17.03 -17.17
CA GLY A 739 -26.79 -16.95 -16.54
C GLY A 739 -27.68 -15.79 -17.02
N SER A 740 -28.85 -15.64 -16.40
CA SER A 740 -29.78 -14.54 -16.71
C SER A 740 -29.19 -13.17 -16.34
N VAL A 741 -29.65 -12.10 -17.00
CA VAL A 741 -29.19 -10.73 -16.69
C VAL A 741 -29.38 -10.37 -15.22
N HIS A 742 -30.44 -10.88 -14.58
CA HIS A 742 -30.69 -10.68 -13.15
C HIS A 742 -29.60 -11.29 -12.27
N LEU A 743 -29.20 -12.53 -12.54
CA LEU A 743 -28.14 -13.21 -11.78
C LEU A 743 -26.79 -12.50 -11.96
N ILE A 744 -26.50 -12.03 -13.17
CA ILE A 744 -25.29 -11.26 -13.46
C ILE A 744 -25.31 -9.93 -12.70
N LEU A 745 -26.47 -9.25 -12.67
CA LEU A 745 -26.66 -8.00 -11.95
C LEU A 745 -26.40 -8.17 -10.45
N GLU A 746 -26.90 -9.23 -9.82
CA GLU A 746 -26.65 -9.53 -8.40
C GLU A 746 -25.16 -9.72 -8.14
N LYS A 747 -24.46 -10.58 -8.92
CA LYS A 747 -23.01 -10.79 -8.78
C LYS A 747 -22.21 -9.48 -8.91
N VAL A 748 -22.59 -8.61 -9.84
CA VAL A 748 -21.91 -7.32 -10.05
C VAL A 748 -22.24 -6.32 -8.94
N LEU A 749 -23.48 -6.31 -8.44
CA LEU A 749 -23.87 -5.48 -7.30
C LEU A 749 -23.10 -5.90 -6.05
N ASP A 750 -22.94 -7.20 -5.80
CA ASP A 750 -22.12 -7.69 -4.70
C ASP A 750 -20.67 -7.20 -4.81
N LEU A 751 -20.11 -7.10 -6.02
CA LEU A 751 -18.75 -6.61 -6.27
C LEU A 751 -18.58 -5.11 -6.06
N ILE A 752 -19.60 -4.31 -6.40
CA ILE A 752 -19.53 -2.84 -6.42
C ILE A 752 -20.06 -2.22 -5.12
N VAL A 753 -21.06 -2.85 -4.50
CA VAL A 753 -21.73 -2.44 -3.27
C VAL A 753 -21.27 -3.36 -2.14
N PRO A 754 -20.70 -2.85 -1.04
CA PRO A 754 -20.21 -3.71 0.03
C PRO A 754 -21.34 -4.48 0.70
N ILE A 755 -21.02 -5.73 1.07
CA ILE A 755 -21.80 -6.59 1.96
C ILE A 755 -21.67 -6.05 3.39
N SER A 756 -22.24 -4.88 3.66
CA SER A 756 -22.34 -4.34 5.02
C SER A 756 -23.81 -4.23 5.46
N ALA A 757 -24.63 -5.19 5.05
CA ALA A 757 -26.04 -5.31 5.46
C ALA A 757 -26.55 -6.75 5.63
N ILE A 758 -25.71 -7.77 5.49
CA ILE A 758 -26.12 -9.17 5.64
C ILE A 758 -25.11 -9.85 6.58
N GLU A 759 -25.64 -10.33 7.72
CA GLU A 759 -24.98 -11.18 8.73
C GLU A 759 -24.03 -10.52 9.76
N VAL A 760 -24.60 -9.65 10.61
CA VAL A 760 -24.25 -9.60 12.06
C VAL A 760 -25.47 -10.02 12.92
N ALA A 761 -26.56 -10.47 12.30
CA ALA A 761 -27.72 -11.02 12.99
C ALA A 761 -27.70 -12.55 12.98
N ASP A 762 -26.69 -13.17 13.61
CA ASP A 762 -26.85 -14.53 14.16
C ASP A 762 -25.73 -14.92 15.17
N THR A 763 -25.31 -13.97 16.00
CA THR A 763 -24.71 -14.34 17.30
C THR A 763 -25.82 -14.30 18.34
N GLY A 764 -26.35 -15.49 18.62
CA GLY A 764 -27.43 -15.71 19.56
C GLY A 764 -27.20 -15.03 20.91
N GLN A 765 -28.08 -14.09 21.23
CA GLN A 765 -28.49 -13.89 22.61
C GLN A 765 -29.42 -15.04 22.97
N SER A 766 -28.85 -16.08 23.58
CA SER A 766 -29.57 -16.92 24.54
C SER A 766 -29.07 -16.55 25.93
N ALA A 767 -29.80 -15.64 26.58
CA ALA A 767 -29.93 -15.53 28.03
C ALA A 767 -31.34 -14.99 28.31
#